data_AF-A0A673TVM9-F1
#
_entry.id   AF-A0A673TVM9-F1
#
_cell.length_a   1.000
_cell.length_b   1.000
_cell.length_c   1.000
_cell.angle_alpha   90.00
_cell.angle_beta   90.00
_cell.angle_gamma   90.00
#
_symmetry.space_group_name_H-M   'P 1'
#
loop_
_entity.id
_entity.type
_entity.pdbx_description
1 polymer ?
#
loop_
_entity_poly.entity_id
_entity_poly.type
_entity_poly.pdbx_seq_one_letter_code
_entity_poly.pdbx_strand_id
1 'polypeptide(L)'
;VSYVIRDEVEKYNRNGVNALQLDPALNRLFTAGRDSIIRIWSVNQHKQDPYIASMEHHTDWVNDVVLCCNGKTLISASSDTTVKVWNAHKGFCMSTLRTHKDYVKALAYARDKELVASAGLDRQIFLWDVNTLTALTASNNTVTTSSLSGNKDSIYSLAMNQLGTIIVSGSTEKVLRVWDPRTCAKLMKLKGHTDNVKALLLNRDGTQCLSGSSDGTIRLWSLGQQRCIATYRVHDEGVWALQVSDAFTHVYSGGRDRKIYCTDLRNPDIRVLICEEKAPVLKMELDRSADPPPAIWVATTKSTVNKWTLKGIHNFRASGDYDNDCTNPITPLCTQPDQVIKGGASIIQCHILNDKRHILTKDTNNNVAYWDVLKACKVEDLGKVDFEDEIKKRFKMVYVPNWFSVDLKTGMLTITLDESDCFAAWVSAKDAGFSSPDGSDPKLNLGGLLLQALLEYWPRTHVTPMDEEENDVNHVNGEQENRVQKGNGYFQVPPHTPVIFGEAGGRTLFRLLCRDSGGETESMLLNETVPQWVIDITVDKNMPKFNKIPFYLQPHASSGAKTLKKDRLSASDMLQVRKVMEHVYEKIINLDNESQTTSSSNNEKPGEQEKEEDIAVLAEEKIELLCQDQVLDPNMDLRTVKHFIWKSGGDLTLHYRQKST
;
A
#
# COMPACT_ATOMS: atom_id res chain seq x y z
N VAL A 1 12.29 0.67 1.30
CA VAL A 1 11.65 1.37 2.45
C VAL A 1 10.34 1.95 1.99
N SER A 2 9.27 1.85 2.77
CA SER A 2 7.96 2.40 2.39
C SER A 2 7.37 3.25 3.51
N TYR A 3 6.47 4.17 3.15
CA TYR A 3 5.68 4.93 4.12
C TYR A 3 4.27 5.21 3.59
N VAL A 4 3.35 5.55 4.49
CA VAL A 4 1.94 5.76 4.15
C VAL A 4 1.54 7.21 4.43
N ILE A 5 1.02 7.90 3.42
CA ILE A 5 0.43 9.24 3.56
C ILE A 5 -1.02 9.08 4.02
N ARG A 6 -1.30 9.46 5.27
CA ARG A 6 -2.60 9.28 5.93
C ARG A 6 -2.78 10.25 7.10
N ASP A 7 -4.00 10.31 7.62
CA ASP A 7 -4.25 10.95 8.91
C ASP A 7 -3.76 10.06 10.06
N GLU A 8 -3.53 10.66 11.22
CA GLU A 8 -3.06 9.94 12.41
C GLU A 8 -4.04 8.82 12.79
N VAL A 9 -5.34 9.12 12.81
CA VAL A 9 -6.40 8.15 13.11
C VAL A 9 -7.30 7.95 11.90
N GLU A 10 -7.14 6.81 11.24
CA GLU A 10 -8.03 6.37 10.15
C GLU A 10 -9.24 5.65 10.74
N LYS A 11 -10.18 6.43 11.27
CA LYS A 11 -11.34 5.93 12.03
C LYS A 11 -12.20 4.93 11.28
N TYR A 12 -12.39 5.13 9.98
CA TYR A 12 -13.22 4.27 9.13
C TYR A 12 -12.36 3.44 8.20
N ASN A 13 -12.88 2.27 7.77
CA ASN A 13 -12.21 1.46 6.76
C ASN A 13 -11.96 2.30 5.50
N ARG A 14 -10.72 2.32 4.99
CA ARG A 14 -10.31 3.03 3.77
C ARG A 14 -10.34 2.15 2.53
N ASN A 15 -10.70 0.88 2.68
CA ASN A 15 -10.94 -0.08 1.61
C ASN A 15 -11.96 -1.14 2.08
N GLY A 16 -12.31 -2.12 1.24
CA GLY A 16 -13.24 -3.20 1.56
C GLY A 16 -12.86 -4.01 2.79
N VAL A 17 -13.83 -4.72 3.36
CA VAL A 17 -13.63 -5.52 4.58
C VAL A 17 -13.63 -7.01 4.19
N ASN A 18 -12.56 -7.74 4.52
CA ASN A 18 -12.40 -9.14 4.13
C ASN A 18 -13.02 -10.12 5.13
N ALA A 19 -13.04 -9.78 6.43
CA ALA A 19 -13.53 -10.67 7.46
C ALA A 19 -14.16 -9.92 8.64
N LEU A 20 -15.02 -10.64 9.37
CA LEU A 20 -15.81 -10.16 10.49
C LEU A 20 -15.74 -11.18 11.64
N GLN A 21 -15.71 -10.68 12.88
CA GLN A 21 -15.91 -11.48 14.09
C GLN A 21 -16.79 -10.70 15.07
N LEU A 22 -17.77 -11.36 15.68
CA LEU A 22 -18.67 -10.76 16.65
C LEU A 22 -18.35 -11.31 18.04
N ASP A 23 -18.11 -10.41 18.99
CA ASP A 23 -18.08 -10.69 20.42
C ASP A 23 -19.48 -10.45 21.01
N PRO A 24 -20.25 -11.50 21.32
CA PRO A 24 -21.58 -11.36 21.90
C PRO A 24 -21.56 -10.95 23.37
N ALA A 25 -20.45 -11.14 24.08
CA ALA A 25 -20.35 -10.78 25.50
C ALA A 25 -20.16 -9.26 25.67
N LEU A 26 -19.36 -8.65 24.79
CA LEU A 26 -19.08 -7.21 24.83
C LEU A 26 -19.88 -6.38 23.82
N ASN A 27 -20.72 -7.02 23.00
CA ASN A 27 -21.39 -6.41 21.85
C ASN A 27 -20.39 -5.63 20.98
N ARG A 28 -19.31 -6.31 20.57
CA ARG A 28 -18.24 -5.75 19.73
C ARG A 28 -18.13 -6.48 18.41
N LEU A 29 -18.06 -5.74 17.31
CA LEU A 29 -17.73 -6.26 16.00
C LEU A 29 -16.27 -5.91 15.67
N PHE A 30 -15.52 -6.89 15.18
CA PHE A 30 -14.19 -6.71 14.62
C PHE A 30 -14.28 -6.75 13.10
N THR A 31 -13.72 -5.74 12.42
CA THR A 31 -13.62 -5.71 10.95
C THR A 31 -12.17 -5.81 10.51
N ALA A 32 -11.85 -6.76 9.66
CA ALA A 32 -10.53 -6.92 9.04
C ALA A 32 -10.47 -6.18 7.69
N GLY A 33 -9.85 -5.02 7.66
CA GLY A 33 -9.80 -4.16 6.48
C GLY A 33 -8.75 -4.58 5.46
N ARG A 34 -9.08 -4.39 4.18
CA ARG A 34 -8.10 -4.35 3.08
C ARG A 34 -7.14 -3.15 3.20
N ASP A 35 -7.46 -2.19 4.05
CA ASP A 35 -6.59 -1.06 4.37
C ASP A 35 -5.51 -1.38 5.42
N SER A 36 -5.27 -2.68 5.67
CA SER A 36 -4.31 -3.24 6.64
C SER A 36 -4.66 -3.03 8.12
N ILE A 37 -5.82 -2.46 8.42
CA ILE A 37 -6.22 -2.11 9.79
C ILE A 37 -7.38 -3.00 10.25
N ILE A 38 -7.27 -3.52 11.47
CA ILE A 38 -8.40 -4.16 12.15
C ILE A 38 -9.08 -3.11 13.03
N ARG A 39 -10.40 -3.00 12.99
CA ARG A 39 -11.16 -2.02 13.79
C ARG A 39 -12.16 -2.70 14.71
N ILE A 40 -12.36 -2.10 15.88
CA ILE A 40 -13.31 -2.54 16.89
C ILE A 40 -14.49 -1.57 16.92
N TRP A 41 -15.70 -2.12 16.82
CA TRP A 41 -16.95 -1.36 16.78
C TRP A 41 -17.89 -1.84 17.88
N SER A 42 -18.65 -0.94 18.50
CA SER A 42 -19.80 -1.31 19.31
C SER A 42 -21.00 -1.55 18.43
N VAL A 43 -21.71 -2.66 18.65
CA VAL A 43 -22.94 -2.99 17.89
C VAL A 43 -24.22 -2.53 18.60
N ASN A 44 -24.10 -1.86 19.75
CA ASN A 44 -25.23 -1.28 20.46
C ASN A 44 -25.81 -0.12 19.64
N GLN A 45 -27.04 -0.29 19.13
CA GLN A 45 -27.70 0.67 18.22
C GLN A 45 -27.91 2.07 18.82
N HIS A 46 -27.92 2.21 20.16
CA HIS A 46 -28.09 3.50 20.82
C HIS A 46 -26.85 4.41 20.75
N LYS A 47 -25.67 3.87 20.36
CA LYS A 47 -24.47 4.69 20.19
C LYS A 47 -24.46 5.38 18.84
N GLN A 48 -24.38 6.71 18.84
CA GLN A 48 -24.24 7.50 17.61
C GLN A 48 -22.92 7.24 16.90
N ASP A 49 -21.85 7.02 17.65
CA ASP A 49 -20.53 6.68 17.14
C ASP A 49 -20.15 5.25 17.57
N PRO A 50 -20.14 4.28 16.65
CA PRO A 50 -19.84 2.90 16.99
C PRO A 50 -18.33 2.65 17.14
N TYR A 51 -17.44 3.57 16.73
CA TYR A 51 -15.99 3.33 16.76
C TYR A 51 -15.46 3.18 18.20
N ILE A 52 -14.56 2.22 18.41
CA ILE A 52 -13.86 2.02 19.69
C ILE A 52 -12.35 2.20 19.53
N ALA A 53 -11.72 1.44 18.64
CA ALA A 53 -10.26 1.45 18.46
C ALA A 53 -9.84 0.91 17.08
N SER A 54 -8.60 1.24 16.69
CA SER A 54 -7.89 0.67 15.54
C SER A 54 -6.69 -0.15 16.04
N MET A 55 -6.52 -1.34 15.48
CA MET A 55 -5.42 -2.26 15.77
C MET A 55 -4.50 -2.30 14.54
N GLU A 56 -3.39 -1.59 14.62
CA GLU A 56 -2.53 -1.30 13.47
C GLU A 56 -1.17 -1.98 13.60
N HIS A 57 -0.86 -2.91 12.70
CA HIS A 57 0.47 -3.51 12.62
C HIS A 57 0.72 -4.18 11.27
N HIS A 58 -0.32 -4.73 10.64
CA HIS A 58 -0.22 -5.27 9.28
C HIS A 58 0.06 -4.17 8.26
N THR A 59 0.76 -4.53 7.19
CA THR A 59 1.22 -3.63 6.12
C THR A 59 0.55 -3.91 4.77
N ASP A 60 -0.32 -4.93 4.74
CA ASP A 60 -1.12 -5.32 3.59
C ASP A 60 -2.49 -5.82 4.06
N TRP A 61 -3.34 -6.28 3.14
CA TRP A 61 -4.70 -6.71 3.42
C TRP A 61 -4.78 -7.71 4.57
N VAL A 62 -5.60 -7.43 5.58
CA VAL A 62 -5.99 -8.44 6.56
C VAL A 62 -7.06 -9.31 5.93
N ASN A 63 -6.73 -10.56 5.62
CA ASN A 63 -7.57 -11.47 4.85
C ASN A 63 -8.59 -12.21 5.73
N ASP A 64 -8.21 -12.54 6.97
CA ASP A 64 -9.09 -13.25 7.90
C ASP A 64 -8.76 -12.93 9.36
N VAL A 65 -9.75 -13.07 10.23
CA VAL A 65 -9.60 -12.90 11.69
C VAL A 65 -10.44 -13.92 12.45
N VAL A 66 -9.91 -14.40 13.58
CA VAL A 66 -10.59 -15.31 14.51
C VAL A 66 -10.56 -14.69 15.90
N LEU A 67 -11.71 -14.63 16.55
CA LEU A 67 -11.84 -14.24 17.96
C LEU A 67 -11.91 -15.51 18.82
N CYS A 68 -10.98 -15.64 19.78
CA CYS A 68 -10.81 -16.84 20.61
C CYS A 68 -10.67 -16.49 22.10
N CYS A 69 -10.58 -17.51 22.96
CA CYS A 69 -10.46 -17.37 24.41
C CYS A 69 -11.54 -16.45 25.03
N ASN A 70 -12.80 -16.63 24.61
CA ASN A 70 -13.95 -15.82 25.05
C ASN A 70 -13.77 -14.31 24.82
N GLY A 71 -13.27 -13.91 23.65
CA GLY A 71 -13.14 -12.50 23.27
C GLY A 71 -11.83 -11.83 23.70
N LYS A 72 -10.98 -12.52 24.47
CA LYS A 72 -9.72 -11.96 24.98
C LYS A 72 -8.64 -11.84 23.89
N THR A 73 -8.62 -12.78 22.96
CA THR A 73 -7.54 -12.94 21.98
C THR A 73 -8.12 -12.87 20.57
N LEU A 74 -7.44 -12.13 19.69
CA LEU A 74 -7.72 -12.15 18.25
C LEU A 74 -6.50 -12.71 17.53
N ILE A 75 -6.72 -13.54 16.53
CA ILE A 75 -5.70 -13.98 15.57
C ILE A 75 -6.04 -13.39 14.21
N SER A 76 -5.06 -12.84 13.49
CA SER A 76 -5.26 -12.29 12.15
C SER A 76 -4.28 -12.88 11.15
N ALA A 77 -4.74 -12.99 9.90
CA ALA A 77 -3.96 -13.46 8.74
C ALA A 77 -3.91 -12.37 7.67
N SER A 78 -2.74 -12.11 7.09
CA SER A 78 -2.54 -10.99 6.17
C SER A 78 -1.79 -11.36 4.90
N SER A 79 -1.98 -10.53 3.87
CA SER A 79 -1.19 -10.55 2.64
C SER A 79 0.26 -10.09 2.87
N ASP A 80 0.61 -9.52 4.03
CA ASP A 80 2.02 -9.26 4.41
C ASP A 80 2.79 -10.53 4.83
N THR A 81 2.23 -11.71 4.52
CA THR A 81 2.72 -13.05 4.83
C THR A 81 2.78 -13.41 6.31
N THR A 82 2.23 -12.58 7.20
CA THR A 82 2.26 -12.84 8.65
C THR A 82 0.91 -13.26 9.23
N VAL A 83 0.99 -14.01 10.32
CA VAL A 83 -0.12 -14.21 11.26
C VAL A 83 0.21 -13.43 12.53
N LYS A 84 -0.73 -12.65 13.06
CA LYS A 84 -0.53 -11.87 14.28
C LYS A 84 -1.48 -12.28 15.39
N VAL A 85 -0.96 -12.23 16.60
CA VAL A 85 -1.69 -12.52 17.85
C VAL A 85 -1.92 -11.20 18.56
N TRP A 86 -3.16 -10.95 18.98
CA TRP A 86 -3.54 -9.67 19.57
C TRP A 86 -4.27 -9.85 20.89
N ASN A 87 -4.06 -8.88 21.77
CA ASN A 87 -4.99 -8.67 22.88
C ASN A 87 -6.21 -7.91 22.35
N ALA A 88 -7.35 -8.58 22.21
CA ALA A 88 -8.53 -8.00 21.56
C ALA A 88 -9.27 -7.00 22.46
N HIS A 89 -9.09 -7.10 23.78
CA HIS A 89 -9.69 -6.15 24.73
C HIS A 89 -8.95 -4.81 24.74
N LYS A 90 -7.62 -4.85 24.71
CA LYS A 90 -6.74 -3.67 24.77
C LYS A 90 -6.35 -3.14 23.38
N GLY A 91 -6.48 -3.95 22.32
CA GLY A 91 -6.28 -3.52 20.94
C GLY A 91 -4.83 -3.42 20.46
N PHE A 92 -3.91 -4.23 20.99
CA PHE A 92 -2.50 -4.23 20.56
C PHE A 92 -1.98 -5.61 20.14
N CYS A 93 -0.98 -5.63 19.28
CA CYS A 93 -0.33 -6.84 18.78
C CYS A 93 0.65 -7.37 19.83
N MET A 94 0.53 -8.64 20.18
CA MET A 94 1.41 -9.33 21.15
C MET A 94 2.55 -10.08 20.46
N SER A 95 2.30 -10.70 19.30
CA SER A 95 3.29 -11.54 18.62
C SER A 95 3.04 -11.60 17.12
N THR A 96 4.12 -11.83 16.34
CA THR A 96 4.05 -11.99 14.88
C THR A 96 4.69 -13.31 14.48
N LEU A 97 3.89 -14.20 13.88
CA LEU A 97 4.31 -15.49 13.35
C LEU A 97 4.68 -15.32 11.87
N ARG A 98 5.91 -15.68 11.50
CA ARG A 98 6.50 -15.45 10.16
C ARG A 98 6.84 -16.74 9.41
N THR A 99 6.02 -17.77 9.60
CA THR A 99 6.24 -19.11 9.04
C THR A 99 5.71 -19.26 7.61
N HIS A 100 4.67 -18.52 7.26
CA HIS A 100 4.15 -18.47 5.90
C HIS A 100 5.10 -17.72 4.97
N LYS A 101 5.13 -18.14 3.71
CA LYS A 101 6.03 -17.62 2.66
C LYS A 101 5.34 -16.81 1.58
N ASP A 102 4.02 -16.69 1.67
CA ASP A 102 3.16 -15.98 0.74
C ASP A 102 1.88 -15.56 1.51
N TYR A 103 0.92 -14.93 0.85
CA TYR A 103 -0.24 -14.32 1.49
C TYR A 103 -1.04 -15.35 2.29
N VAL A 104 -1.27 -15.04 3.57
CA VAL A 104 -2.10 -15.88 4.44
C VAL A 104 -3.56 -15.50 4.19
N LYS A 105 -4.35 -16.44 3.68
CA LYS A 105 -5.68 -16.17 3.13
C LYS A 105 -6.83 -16.54 4.05
N ALA A 106 -6.65 -17.54 4.91
CA ALA A 106 -7.73 -18.08 5.72
C ALA A 106 -7.23 -18.54 7.09
N LEU A 107 -8.10 -18.39 8.08
CA LEU A 107 -7.96 -18.96 9.40
C LEU A 107 -9.09 -19.96 9.66
N ALA A 108 -8.83 -20.95 10.52
CA ALA A 108 -9.85 -21.83 11.05
C ALA A 108 -9.71 -21.95 12.57
N TYR A 109 -10.80 -22.24 13.27
CA TYR A 109 -10.84 -22.26 14.72
C TYR A 109 -11.64 -23.45 15.27
N ALA A 110 -11.05 -24.15 16.23
CA ALA A 110 -11.69 -25.18 17.02
C ALA A 110 -11.81 -24.70 18.47
N ARG A 111 -13.02 -24.23 18.82
CA ARG A 111 -13.30 -23.56 20.10
C ARG A 111 -13.00 -24.41 21.32
N ASP A 112 -13.39 -25.68 21.32
CA ASP A 112 -13.31 -26.54 22.51
C ASP A 112 -11.85 -26.93 22.85
N LYS A 113 -10.91 -26.67 21.93
CA LYS A 113 -9.47 -26.91 22.09
C LYS A 113 -8.63 -25.64 22.08
N GLU A 114 -9.25 -24.48 21.84
CA GLU A 114 -8.53 -23.23 21.58
C GLU A 114 -7.41 -23.40 20.54
N LEU A 115 -7.71 -24.14 19.47
CA LEU A 115 -6.78 -24.46 18.38
C LEU A 115 -7.12 -23.63 17.15
N VAL A 116 -6.14 -22.95 16.59
CA VAL A 116 -6.26 -22.16 15.36
C VAL A 116 -5.39 -22.78 14.26
N ALA A 117 -5.85 -22.69 13.02
CA ALA A 117 -5.05 -23.04 11.85
C ALA A 117 -4.95 -21.86 10.90
N SER A 118 -3.81 -21.71 10.23
CA SER A 118 -3.60 -20.68 9.20
C SER A 118 -3.16 -21.31 7.88
N ALA A 119 -3.69 -20.77 6.77
CA ALA A 119 -3.40 -21.27 5.43
C ALA A 119 -3.34 -20.14 4.40
N GLY A 120 -2.56 -20.34 3.33
CA GLY A 120 -2.34 -19.29 2.35
C GLY A 120 -1.93 -19.77 0.96
N LEU A 121 -1.42 -18.82 0.18
CA LEU A 121 -0.97 -19.04 -1.20
C LEU A 121 0.29 -19.91 -1.27
N ASP A 122 1.04 -20.01 -0.18
CA ASP A 122 2.21 -20.87 -0.01
C ASP A 122 1.86 -22.37 0.11
N ARG A 123 0.56 -22.69 0.07
CA ARG A 123 0.01 -24.06 0.08
C ARG A 123 0.23 -24.81 1.40
N GLN A 124 0.76 -24.13 2.41
CA GLN A 124 0.99 -24.68 3.73
C GLN A 124 -0.21 -24.41 4.64
N ILE A 125 -0.42 -25.31 5.59
CA ILE A 125 -1.34 -25.11 6.70
C ILE A 125 -0.53 -25.31 7.98
N PHE A 126 -0.56 -24.33 8.87
CA PHE A 126 0.04 -24.44 10.21
C PHE A 126 -1.04 -24.50 11.28
N LEU A 127 -0.77 -25.27 12.34
CA LEU A 127 -1.63 -25.43 13.51
C LEU A 127 -0.99 -24.75 14.72
N TRP A 128 -1.82 -24.04 15.47
CA TRP A 128 -1.41 -23.16 16.56
C TRP A 128 -2.30 -23.33 17.77
N ASP A 129 -1.74 -23.80 18.89
CA ASP A 129 -2.42 -23.71 20.18
C ASP A 129 -2.40 -22.25 20.66
N VAL A 130 -3.59 -21.67 20.82
CA VAL A 130 -3.73 -20.26 21.21
C VAL A 130 -3.16 -20.01 22.60
N ASN A 131 -3.29 -20.98 23.52
CA ASN A 131 -2.77 -20.80 24.87
C ASN A 131 -1.25 -20.66 24.86
N THR A 132 -0.55 -21.53 24.13
CA THR A 132 0.90 -21.42 23.88
C THR A 132 1.26 -20.07 23.25
N LEU A 133 0.51 -19.61 22.24
CA LEU A 133 0.76 -18.32 21.61
C LEU A 133 0.60 -17.13 22.57
N THR A 134 -0.41 -17.15 23.44
CA THR A 134 -0.64 -16.07 24.41
C THR A 134 0.35 -16.05 25.57
N ALA A 135 1.07 -17.16 25.78
CA ALA A 135 2.11 -17.29 26.81
C ALA A 135 3.52 -16.90 26.30
N LEU A 136 3.65 -16.48 25.03
CA LEU A 136 4.92 -16.00 24.49
C LEU A 136 5.36 -14.71 25.20
N THR A 137 6.64 -14.66 25.56
CA THR A 137 7.29 -13.50 26.20
C THR A 137 8.66 -13.27 25.57
N ALA A 138 9.36 -12.19 25.96
CA ALA A 138 10.73 -11.96 25.51
C ALA A 138 11.68 -13.11 25.88
N SER A 139 11.45 -13.80 27.01
CA SER A 139 12.24 -14.95 27.46
C SER A 139 11.77 -16.30 26.92
N ASN A 140 10.50 -16.39 26.48
CA ASN A 140 9.92 -17.59 25.87
C ASN A 140 9.34 -17.25 24.50
N ASN A 141 10.21 -17.12 23.50
CA ASN A 141 9.87 -16.68 22.14
C ASN A 141 9.88 -17.82 21.10
N THR A 142 9.99 -19.07 21.54
CA THR A 142 9.98 -20.23 20.64
C THR A 142 8.58 -20.80 20.51
N VAL A 143 8.16 -21.09 19.27
CA VAL A 143 6.88 -21.73 18.97
C VAL A 143 7.14 -22.99 18.15
N THR A 144 6.62 -24.13 18.63
CA THR A 144 6.67 -25.37 17.86
C THR A 144 5.65 -25.31 16.73
N THR A 145 6.10 -25.55 15.50
CA THR A 145 5.22 -25.55 14.33
C THR A 145 4.75 -26.97 14.03
N SER A 146 3.43 -27.15 13.93
CA SER A 146 2.83 -28.32 13.33
C SER A 146 2.23 -27.94 11.98
N SER A 147 2.47 -28.74 10.94
CA SER A 147 2.03 -28.42 9.57
C SER A 147 1.32 -29.59 8.90
N LEU A 148 0.34 -29.26 8.05
CA LEU A 148 -0.38 -30.24 7.24
C LEU A 148 0.07 -30.12 5.78
N SER A 149 0.55 -31.24 5.24
CA SER A 149 0.98 -31.33 3.84
C SER A 149 -0.11 -31.91 2.94
N GLY A 150 -0.02 -31.63 1.64
CA GLY A 150 -0.78 -32.33 0.61
C GLY A 150 -1.54 -31.45 -0.38
N ASN A 151 -1.80 -30.17 -0.05
CA ASN A 151 -2.35 -29.21 -1.00
C ASN A 151 -1.40 -29.05 -2.19
N LYS A 152 -1.93 -29.13 -3.42
CA LYS A 152 -1.13 -28.95 -4.63
C LYS A 152 -1.14 -27.53 -5.17
N ASP A 153 -2.06 -26.71 -4.69
CA ASP A 153 -2.29 -25.37 -5.17
C ASP A 153 -2.69 -24.42 -4.02
N SER A 154 -2.74 -23.12 -4.30
CA SER A 154 -2.97 -22.05 -3.33
C SER A 154 -4.29 -22.18 -2.58
N ILE A 155 -4.25 -22.03 -1.25
CA ILE A 155 -5.41 -22.24 -0.36
C ILE A 155 -6.14 -20.92 -0.18
N TYR A 156 -7.47 -20.96 -0.33
CA TYR A 156 -8.35 -19.78 -0.23
C TYR A 156 -9.37 -19.88 0.91
N SER A 157 -9.62 -21.07 1.44
CA SER A 157 -10.52 -21.27 2.57
C SER A 157 -10.05 -22.41 3.47
N LEU A 158 -10.38 -22.28 4.75
CA LEU A 158 -10.03 -23.23 5.79
C LEU A 158 -11.18 -23.30 6.79
N ALA A 159 -11.51 -24.50 7.28
CA ALA A 159 -12.49 -24.69 8.34
C ALA A 159 -12.08 -25.83 9.27
N MET A 160 -12.36 -25.66 10.56
CA MET A 160 -12.25 -26.68 11.59
C MET A 160 -13.59 -26.85 12.29
N ASN A 161 -13.90 -28.06 12.72
CA ASN A 161 -15.09 -28.27 13.54
C ASN A 161 -14.81 -27.85 15.00
N GLN A 162 -15.88 -27.61 15.76
CA GLN A 162 -15.78 -27.09 17.12
C GLN A 162 -14.93 -27.98 18.05
N LEU A 163 -15.03 -29.31 17.91
CA LEU A 163 -14.29 -30.28 18.71
C LEU A 163 -12.79 -30.37 18.36
N GLY A 164 -12.37 -29.80 17.22
CA GLY A 164 -10.99 -29.87 16.73
C GLY A 164 -10.56 -31.27 16.28
N THR A 165 -11.47 -32.03 15.66
CA THR A 165 -11.22 -33.39 15.17
C THR A 165 -11.07 -33.47 13.65
N ILE A 166 -11.54 -32.46 12.93
CA ILE A 166 -11.52 -32.39 11.46
C ILE A 166 -11.11 -30.98 11.04
N ILE A 167 -10.18 -30.91 10.08
CA ILE A 167 -9.84 -29.70 9.34
C ILE A 167 -10.00 -29.93 7.84
N VAL A 168 -10.59 -28.96 7.14
CA VAL A 168 -10.81 -28.99 5.69
C VAL A 168 -10.20 -27.76 5.04
N SER A 169 -9.49 -27.95 3.93
CA SER A 169 -9.01 -26.85 3.07
C SER A 169 -9.72 -26.81 1.73
N GLY A 170 -9.94 -25.59 1.23
CA GLY A 170 -10.47 -25.31 -0.10
C GLY A 170 -9.48 -24.43 -0.87
N SER A 171 -9.24 -24.79 -2.13
CA SER A 171 -8.17 -24.21 -2.95
C SER A 171 -8.55 -24.11 -4.42
N THR A 172 -7.67 -23.52 -5.22
CA THR A 172 -7.73 -23.55 -6.69
C THR A 172 -7.52 -24.95 -7.28
N GLU A 173 -7.16 -25.96 -6.46
CA GLU A 173 -7.17 -27.38 -6.86
C GLU A 173 -8.60 -27.91 -7.07
N LYS A 174 -9.64 -27.16 -6.66
CA LYS A 174 -11.07 -27.50 -6.80
C LYS A 174 -11.51 -28.72 -5.99
N VAL A 175 -10.59 -29.31 -5.24
CA VAL A 175 -10.78 -30.48 -4.38
C VAL A 175 -10.66 -30.03 -2.93
N LEU A 176 -11.60 -30.46 -2.09
CA LEU A 176 -11.48 -30.27 -0.64
C LEU A 176 -10.58 -31.36 -0.08
N ARG A 177 -9.61 -30.98 0.74
CA ARG A 177 -8.74 -31.93 1.43
C ARG A 177 -9.03 -31.90 2.91
N VAL A 178 -8.99 -33.07 3.54
CA VAL A 178 -9.43 -33.25 4.92
C VAL A 178 -8.36 -33.96 5.72
N TRP A 179 -8.10 -33.48 6.94
CA TRP A 179 -7.15 -34.08 7.88
C TRP A 179 -7.73 -34.18 9.28
N ASP A 180 -7.13 -35.05 10.09
CA ASP A 180 -7.22 -34.99 11.55
C ASP A 180 -6.10 -34.06 12.06
N PRO A 181 -6.43 -32.92 12.70
CA PRO A 181 -5.43 -31.95 13.15
C PRO A 181 -4.59 -32.46 14.33
N ARG A 182 -5.03 -33.50 15.06
CA ARG A 182 -4.28 -34.07 16.19
C ARG A 182 -3.15 -34.98 15.72
N THR A 183 -3.40 -35.75 14.67
CA THR A 183 -2.44 -36.72 14.12
C THR A 183 -1.74 -36.22 12.87
N CYS A 184 -2.21 -35.10 12.30
CA CYS A 184 -1.83 -34.58 10.99
C CYS A 184 -2.10 -35.57 9.83
N ALA A 185 -2.90 -36.62 10.08
CA ALA A 185 -3.19 -37.66 9.11
C ALA A 185 -4.17 -37.16 8.04
N LYS A 186 -3.89 -37.51 6.77
CA LYS A 186 -4.79 -37.26 5.64
C LYS A 186 -5.97 -38.22 5.73
N LEU A 187 -7.20 -37.70 5.77
CA LEU A 187 -8.41 -38.51 5.88
C LEU A 187 -9.02 -38.78 4.50
N MET A 188 -9.28 -37.74 3.71
CA MET A 188 -9.97 -37.88 2.41
C MET A 188 -9.73 -36.69 1.48
N LYS A 189 -10.16 -36.86 0.22
CA LYS A 189 -10.22 -35.82 -0.81
C LYS A 189 -11.62 -35.82 -1.42
N LEU A 190 -12.33 -34.71 -1.30
CA LEU A 190 -13.69 -34.58 -1.82
C LEU A 190 -13.65 -33.83 -3.15
N LYS A 191 -13.91 -34.55 -4.23
CA LYS A 191 -13.99 -34.00 -5.59
C LYS A 191 -15.44 -33.66 -5.93
N GLY A 192 -15.66 -32.52 -6.60
CA GLY A 192 -16.97 -32.19 -7.15
C GLY A 192 -17.09 -30.74 -7.62
N HIS A 193 -16.44 -29.79 -6.94
CA HIS A 193 -16.38 -28.41 -7.44
C HIS A 193 -15.57 -28.32 -8.73
N THR A 194 -15.92 -27.31 -9.54
CA THR A 194 -15.30 -27.06 -10.87
C THR A 194 -14.43 -25.80 -10.88
N ASP A 195 -14.40 -25.06 -9.77
CA ASP A 195 -13.58 -23.87 -9.58
C ASP A 195 -13.15 -23.70 -8.10
N ASN A 196 -12.38 -22.64 -7.83
CA ASN A 196 -11.80 -22.30 -6.54
C ASN A 196 -12.84 -22.22 -5.41
N VAL A 197 -12.55 -22.87 -4.28
CA VAL A 197 -13.42 -22.94 -3.10
C VAL A 197 -13.02 -21.87 -2.08
N LYS A 198 -13.92 -20.91 -1.84
CA LYS A 198 -13.64 -19.72 -1.01
C LYS A 198 -14.37 -19.70 0.33
N ALA A 199 -15.36 -20.57 0.53
CA ALA A 199 -16.06 -20.70 1.80
C ALA A 199 -16.17 -22.16 2.22
N LEU A 200 -15.91 -22.43 3.50
CA LEU A 200 -16.03 -23.75 4.12
C LEU A 200 -16.66 -23.61 5.50
N LEU A 201 -17.57 -24.52 5.83
CA LEU A 201 -18.13 -24.67 7.17
C LEU A 201 -18.20 -26.17 7.51
N LEU A 202 -18.03 -26.47 8.79
CA LEU A 202 -18.22 -27.82 9.35
C LEU A 202 -19.31 -27.77 10.41
N ASN A 203 -20.10 -28.83 10.51
CA ASN A 203 -20.97 -29.01 11.67
C ASN A 203 -20.13 -29.33 12.92
N ARG A 204 -20.75 -29.22 14.11
CA ARG A 204 -20.08 -29.38 15.40
C ARG A 204 -19.25 -30.68 15.50
N ASP A 205 -19.84 -31.80 15.09
CA ASP A 205 -19.23 -33.13 15.19
C ASP A 205 -18.23 -33.43 14.06
N GLY A 206 -18.12 -32.57 13.05
CA GLY A 206 -17.24 -32.80 11.89
C GLY A 206 -17.69 -33.99 11.04
N THR A 207 -18.99 -34.25 10.92
CA THR A 207 -19.55 -35.33 10.09
C THR A 207 -20.07 -34.82 8.75
N GLN A 208 -20.38 -33.53 8.64
CA GLN A 208 -20.83 -32.86 7.43
C GLN A 208 -20.06 -31.57 7.18
N CYS A 209 -19.88 -31.23 5.90
CA CYS A 209 -19.23 -30.01 5.46
C CYS A 209 -20.11 -29.28 4.45
N LEU A 210 -20.18 -27.95 4.55
CA LEU A 210 -20.70 -27.06 3.51
C LEU A 210 -19.55 -26.35 2.82
N SER A 211 -19.61 -26.22 1.50
CA SER A 211 -18.62 -25.49 0.72
C SER A 211 -19.24 -24.58 -0.32
N GLY A 212 -18.70 -23.37 -0.47
CA GLY A 212 -19.08 -22.38 -1.47
C GLY A 212 -17.92 -22.13 -2.43
N SER A 213 -18.20 -22.17 -3.73
CA SER A 213 -17.18 -22.09 -4.77
C SER A 213 -17.46 -20.99 -5.78
N SER A 214 -16.38 -20.58 -6.45
CA SER A 214 -16.41 -19.66 -7.58
C SER A 214 -17.17 -20.22 -8.79
N ASP A 215 -17.50 -21.53 -8.79
CA ASP A 215 -18.39 -22.17 -9.77
C ASP A 215 -19.89 -21.87 -9.58
N GLY A 216 -20.23 -21.01 -8.62
CA GLY A 216 -21.61 -20.60 -8.32
C GLY A 216 -22.41 -21.60 -7.50
N THR A 217 -21.80 -22.73 -7.09
CA THR A 217 -22.49 -23.77 -6.32
C THR A 217 -22.15 -23.77 -4.85
N ILE A 218 -23.14 -24.16 -4.04
CA ILE A 218 -22.95 -24.57 -2.65
C ILE A 218 -23.09 -26.09 -2.61
N ARG A 219 -22.18 -26.78 -1.93
CA ARG A 219 -22.24 -28.25 -1.79
C ARG A 219 -22.30 -28.67 -0.34
N LEU A 220 -23.14 -29.66 -0.07
CA LEU A 220 -23.19 -30.38 1.19
C LEU A 220 -22.49 -31.73 1.02
N TRP A 221 -21.58 -32.04 1.94
CA TRP A 221 -20.76 -33.25 1.93
C TRP A 221 -21.03 -34.08 3.17
N SER A 222 -21.13 -35.40 2.99
CA SER A 222 -21.03 -36.35 4.10
C SER A 222 -19.59 -36.83 4.19
N LEU A 223 -18.92 -36.58 5.33
CA LEU A 223 -17.54 -37.03 5.53
C LEU A 223 -17.47 -38.54 5.80
N GLY A 224 -18.48 -39.11 6.46
CA GLY A 224 -18.58 -40.57 6.64
C GLY A 224 -18.72 -41.32 5.32
N GLN A 225 -19.50 -40.78 4.36
CA GLN A 225 -19.66 -41.36 3.03
C GLN A 225 -18.61 -40.87 2.01
N GLN A 226 -17.75 -39.91 2.41
CA GLN A 226 -16.72 -39.28 1.58
C GLN A 226 -17.21 -38.76 0.22
N ARG A 227 -18.44 -38.23 0.17
CA ARG A 227 -19.06 -37.78 -1.09
C ARG A 227 -19.94 -36.55 -0.91
N CYS A 228 -20.19 -35.87 -2.02
CA CYS A 228 -21.21 -34.84 -2.11
C CYS A 228 -22.59 -35.49 -1.99
N ILE A 229 -23.45 -34.95 -1.14
CA ILE A 229 -24.82 -35.44 -0.94
C ILE A 229 -25.88 -34.46 -1.47
N ALA A 230 -25.56 -33.18 -1.63
CA ALA A 230 -26.42 -32.20 -2.29
C ALA A 230 -25.62 -31.07 -2.93
N THR A 231 -26.17 -30.46 -3.99
CA THR A 231 -25.60 -29.28 -4.68
C THR A 231 -26.71 -28.26 -4.91
N TYR A 232 -26.52 -27.06 -4.39
CA TYR A 232 -27.46 -25.94 -4.46
C TYR A 232 -26.95 -24.89 -5.45
N ARG A 233 -27.83 -24.45 -6.37
CA ARG A 233 -27.54 -23.46 -7.41
C ARG A 233 -28.48 -22.26 -7.23
N VAL A 234 -28.18 -21.44 -6.23
CA VAL A 234 -28.99 -20.26 -5.89
C VAL A 234 -28.34 -18.95 -6.34
N HIS A 235 -27.07 -19.00 -6.76
CA HIS A 235 -26.30 -17.84 -7.20
C HIS A 235 -25.99 -17.92 -8.69
N ASP A 236 -25.94 -16.75 -9.34
CA ASP A 236 -25.64 -16.60 -10.76
C ASP A 236 -24.11 -16.52 -11.01
N GLU A 237 -23.35 -16.14 -9.98
CA GLU A 237 -21.89 -16.01 -9.99
C GLU A 237 -21.26 -16.70 -8.76
N GLY A 238 -19.94 -16.61 -8.62
CA GLY A 238 -19.19 -17.31 -7.57
C GLY A 238 -19.63 -16.98 -6.13
N VAL A 239 -19.78 -18.03 -5.31
CA VAL A 239 -20.13 -17.97 -3.89
C VAL A 239 -18.87 -17.85 -3.04
N TRP A 240 -18.77 -16.80 -2.23
CA TRP A 240 -17.53 -16.46 -1.51
C TRP A 240 -17.68 -16.47 0.00
N ALA A 241 -18.90 -16.34 0.53
CA ALA A 241 -19.19 -16.34 1.96
C ALA A 241 -20.33 -17.30 2.28
N LEU A 242 -20.17 -18.06 3.37
CA LEU A 242 -21.20 -18.91 3.94
C LEU A 242 -21.30 -18.68 5.44
N GLN A 243 -22.52 -18.77 5.96
CA GLN A 243 -22.82 -18.94 7.38
C GLN A 243 -23.90 -20.03 7.52
N VAL A 244 -24.05 -20.59 8.72
CA VAL A 244 -25.04 -21.64 8.98
C VAL A 244 -25.68 -21.49 10.37
N SER A 245 -26.97 -21.82 10.46
CA SER A 245 -27.70 -21.96 11.74
C SER A 245 -27.04 -23.00 12.65
N ASP A 246 -27.21 -22.90 13.97
CA ASP A 246 -26.62 -23.85 14.93
C ASP A 246 -27.08 -25.30 14.72
N ALA A 247 -28.33 -25.50 14.28
CA ALA A 247 -28.87 -26.82 13.91
C ALA A 247 -28.28 -27.40 12.60
N PHE A 248 -27.43 -26.66 11.89
CA PHE A 248 -26.89 -27.05 10.58
C PHE A 248 -27.96 -27.38 9.53
N THR A 249 -29.08 -26.65 9.52
CA THR A 249 -30.21 -26.88 8.62
C THR A 249 -30.45 -25.75 7.61
N HIS A 250 -30.02 -24.53 7.93
CA HIS A 250 -30.18 -23.37 7.06
C HIS A 250 -28.81 -22.78 6.74
N VAL A 251 -28.49 -22.68 5.46
CA VAL A 251 -27.28 -22.04 4.97
C VAL A 251 -27.58 -20.63 4.49
N TYR A 252 -26.74 -19.69 4.90
CA TYR A 252 -26.74 -18.31 4.45
C TYR A 252 -25.59 -18.14 3.47
N SER A 253 -25.84 -17.66 2.27
CA SER A 253 -24.85 -17.58 1.20
C SER A 253 -24.83 -16.23 0.51
N GLY A 254 -23.62 -15.78 0.14
CA GLY A 254 -23.39 -14.55 -0.58
C GLY A 254 -22.08 -14.60 -1.36
N GLY A 255 -21.99 -13.80 -2.42
CA GLY A 255 -20.78 -13.75 -3.23
C GLY A 255 -20.76 -12.62 -4.25
N ARG A 256 -20.29 -12.95 -5.45
CA ARG A 256 -20.00 -11.98 -6.51
C ARG A 256 -21.25 -11.29 -7.06
N ASP A 257 -22.36 -12.02 -7.14
CA ASP A 257 -23.67 -11.55 -7.61
C ASP A 257 -24.40 -10.63 -6.62
N ARG A 258 -23.81 -10.38 -5.42
CA ARG A 258 -24.28 -9.45 -4.38
C ARG A 258 -25.56 -9.85 -3.66
N LYS A 259 -26.28 -10.85 -4.17
CA LYS A 259 -27.50 -11.38 -3.53
C LYS A 259 -27.12 -12.21 -2.31
N ILE A 260 -27.94 -12.14 -1.27
CA ILE A 260 -27.76 -12.93 -0.05
C ILE A 260 -28.99 -13.80 0.15
N TYR A 261 -28.81 -15.11 0.21
CA TYR A 261 -29.90 -16.06 0.38
C TYR A 261 -29.81 -16.80 1.71
N CYS A 262 -30.97 -17.15 2.27
CA CYS A 262 -31.11 -18.22 3.26
C CYS A 262 -31.77 -19.42 2.55
N THR A 263 -31.12 -20.59 2.56
CA THR A 263 -31.61 -21.82 1.89
C THR A 263 -31.75 -22.94 2.92
N ASP A 264 -32.90 -23.64 2.92
CA ASP A 264 -33.07 -24.86 3.73
C ASP A 264 -32.34 -26.03 3.06
N LEU A 265 -31.41 -26.66 3.79
CA LEU A 265 -30.59 -27.76 3.28
C LEU A 265 -31.40 -29.04 3.03
N ARG A 266 -32.59 -29.17 3.63
CA ARG A 266 -33.46 -30.35 3.46
C ARG A 266 -34.41 -30.19 2.28
N ASN A 267 -34.78 -28.94 1.96
CA ASN A 267 -35.64 -28.60 0.84
C ASN A 267 -35.10 -27.33 0.14
N PRO A 268 -34.30 -27.49 -0.94
CA PRO A 268 -33.61 -26.38 -1.58
C PRO A 268 -34.52 -25.41 -2.31
N ASP A 269 -35.77 -25.80 -2.60
CA ASP A 269 -36.78 -24.93 -3.19
C ASP A 269 -37.23 -23.87 -2.18
N ILE A 270 -37.06 -24.12 -0.89
CA ILE A 270 -37.30 -23.15 0.18
C ILE A 270 -36.05 -22.28 0.33
N ARG A 271 -36.03 -21.18 -0.43
CA ARG A 271 -35.02 -20.12 -0.35
C ARG A 271 -35.66 -18.76 -0.16
N VAL A 272 -35.02 -17.92 0.66
CA VAL A 272 -35.41 -16.54 0.90
C VAL A 272 -34.27 -15.63 0.44
N LEU A 273 -34.55 -14.71 -0.48
CA LEU A 273 -33.64 -13.59 -0.77
C LEU A 273 -33.69 -12.63 0.41
N ILE A 274 -32.61 -12.54 1.19
CA ILE A 274 -32.54 -11.63 2.34
C ILE A 274 -32.42 -10.19 1.85
N CYS A 275 -31.45 -9.94 0.99
CA CYS A 275 -31.19 -8.63 0.40
C CYS A 275 -30.28 -8.77 -0.83
N GLU A 276 -30.14 -7.66 -1.56
CA GLU A 276 -29.10 -7.46 -2.56
C GLU A 276 -28.16 -6.34 -2.09
N GLU A 277 -26.89 -6.65 -1.89
CA GLU A 277 -25.89 -5.69 -1.45
C GLU A 277 -25.44 -4.75 -2.58
N LYS A 278 -24.87 -3.61 -2.19
CA LYS A 278 -24.36 -2.62 -3.17
C LYS A 278 -23.04 -3.01 -3.83
N ALA A 279 -22.43 -4.11 -3.40
CA ALA A 279 -21.13 -4.58 -3.86
C ALA A 279 -20.97 -6.10 -3.57
N PRO A 280 -20.05 -6.79 -4.27
CA PRO A 280 -19.76 -8.21 -4.02
C PRO A 280 -19.50 -8.51 -2.54
N VAL A 281 -20.18 -9.55 -2.03
CA VAL A 281 -20.07 -10.00 -0.63
C VAL A 281 -18.79 -10.79 -0.45
N LEU A 282 -17.99 -10.41 0.54
CA LEU A 282 -16.71 -11.05 0.86
C LEU A 282 -16.82 -11.98 2.07
N LYS A 283 -17.56 -11.56 3.11
CA LYS A 283 -17.77 -12.34 4.34
C LYS A 283 -19.08 -11.94 5.00
N MET A 284 -19.62 -12.86 5.78
CA MET A 284 -20.80 -12.63 6.61
C MET A 284 -20.57 -13.21 8.00
N GLU A 285 -21.18 -12.62 9.02
CA GLU A 285 -21.15 -13.10 10.39
C GLU A 285 -22.55 -13.01 11.00
N LEU A 286 -23.10 -14.15 11.44
CA LEU A 286 -24.42 -14.19 12.05
C LEU A 286 -24.39 -13.61 13.46
N ASP A 287 -25.43 -12.85 13.81
CA ASP A 287 -25.74 -12.62 15.22
C ASP A 287 -26.30 -13.93 15.80
N ARG A 288 -25.60 -14.51 16.77
CA ARG A 288 -25.95 -15.79 17.40
C ARG A 288 -26.56 -15.61 18.80
N SER A 289 -27.13 -14.43 19.09
CA SER A 289 -27.77 -14.15 20.38
C SER A 289 -29.13 -14.85 20.58
N ALA A 290 -29.76 -15.34 19.51
CA ALA A 290 -31.02 -16.10 19.55
C ALA A 290 -31.07 -17.17 18.46
N ASP A 291 -31.99 -18.14 18.61
CA ASP A 291 -32.35 -19.13 17.59
C ASP A 291 -33.85 -18.99 17.26
N PRO A 292 -34.24 -18.64 16.02
CA PRO A 292 -33.39 -18.36 14.84
C PRO A 292 -32.51 -17.12 15.02
N PRO A 293 -31.38 -17.01 14.28
CA PRO A 293 -30.48 -15.85 14.36
C PRO A 293 -31.22 -14.56 13.98
N PRO A 294 -31.14 -13.48 14.78
CA PRO A 294 -31.96 -12.29 14.56
C PRO A 294 -31.43 -11.37 13.46
N ALA A 295 -30.14 -11.45 13.12
CA ALA A 295 -29.49 -10.58 12.15
C ALA A 295 -28.24 -11.23 11.54
N ILE A 296 -27.75 -10.65 10.44
CA ILE A 296 -26.49 -10.99 9.79
C ILE A 296 -25.68 -9.73 9.47
N TRP A 297 -24.42 -9.72 9.87
CA TRP A 297 -23.45 -8.69 9.48
C TRP A 297 -22.79 -9.07 8.16
N VAL A 298 -22.63 -8.11 7.27
CA VAL A 298 -22.16 -8.33 5.90
C VAL A 298 -21.01 -7.37 5.56
N ALA A 299 -19.90 -7.96 5.11
CA ALA A 299 -18.74 -7.26 4.60
C ALA A 299 -18.63 -7.44 3.08
N THR A 300 -18.31 -6.36 2.39
CA THR A 300 -18.26 -6.30 0.92
C THR A 300 -16.93 -5.69 0.45
N THR A 301 -16.76 -5.54 -0.87
CA THR A 301 -15.65 -4.77 -1.43
C THR A 301 -15.71 -3.27 -1.13
N LYS A 302 -16.85 -2.75 -0.63
CA LYS A 302 -16.97 -1.39 -0.09
C LYS A 302 -16.50 -1.33 1.37
N SER A 303 -16.07 -0.15 1.80
CA SER A 303 -15.60 0.11 3.17
C SER A 303 -16.71 0.14 4.23
N THR A 304 -17.97 0.33 3.82
CA THR A 304 -19.15 0.27 4.69
C THR A 304 -19.47 -1.17 5.08
N VAL A 305 -19.89 -1.39 6.33
CA VAL A 305 -20.32 -2.71 6.84
C VAL A 305 -21.76 -2.61 7.32
N ASN A 306 -22.61 -3.51 6.85
CA ASN A 306 -24.05 -3.45 7.06
C ASN A 306 -24.53 -4.61 7.95
N LYS A 307 -25.53 -4.35 8.78
CA LYS A 307 -26.30 -5.37 9.50
C LYS A 307 -27.68 -5.47 8.89
N TRP A 308 -28.09 -6.68 8.51
CA TRP A 308 -29.40 -6.97 7.95
C TRP A 308 -30.22 -7.79 8.95
N THR A 309 -31.47 -7.41 9.18
CA THR A 309 -32.35 -8.18 10.07
C THR A 309 -32.85 -9.45 9.38
N LEU A 310 -33.00 -10.52 10.15
CA LEU A 310 -33.56 -11.78 9.70
C LEU A 310 -34.96 -12.04 10.28
N LYS A 311 -35.52 -11.04 10.98
CA LYS A 311 -36.89 -11.11 11.52
C LYS A 311 -37.88 -11.29 10.37
N GLY A 312 -38.80 -12.24 10.51
CA GLY A 312 -39.83 -12.52 9.50
C GLY A 312 -39.46 -13.60 8.47
N ILE A 313 -38.28 -14.23 8.56
CA ILE A 313 -37.90 -15.36 7.68
C ILE A 313 -38.95 -16.48 7.66
N HIS A 314 -39.61 -16.72 8.80
CA HIS A 314 -40.64 -17.75 8.92
C HIS A 314 -41.99 -17.35 8.30
N ASN A 315 -42.29 -16.06 8.18
CA ASN A 315 -43.55 -15.59 7.62
C ASN A 315 -43.60 -15.80 6.10
N PHE A 316 -42.44 -15.70 5.43
CA PHE A 316 -42.33 -15.99 4.00
C PHE A 316 -42.61 -17.47 3.67
N ARG A 317 -42.35 -18.38 4.63
CA ARG A 317 -42.63 -19.82 4.49
C ARG A 317 -44.12 -20.15 4.48
N ALA A 318 -44.98 -19.30 5.03
CA ALA A 318 -46.42 -19.55 5.16
C ALA A 318 -47.25 -19.01 4.00
N SER A 319 -46.67 -18.17 3.12
CA SER A 319 -47.39 -17.47 2.05
C SER A 319 -47.81 -18.36 0.87
N GLY A 320 -47.41 -19.63 0.81
CA GLY A 320 -47.97 -20.60 -0.13
C GLY A 320 -47.68 -20.38 -1.63
N ASP A 321 -46.91 -19.36 -2.01
CA ASP A 321 -46.42 -19.20 -3.39
C ASP A 321 -45.27 -20.17 -3.62
N TYR A 322 -45.63 -21.45 -3.78
CA TYR A 322 -44.78 -22.45 -4.44
C TYR A 322 -44.72 -22.10 -5.93
N ASP A 323 -43.97 -21.04 -6.25
CA ASP A 323 -43.68 -20.67 -7.63
C ASP A 323 -42.80 -21.77 -8.23
N ASN A 324 -43.46 -22.74 -8.86
CA ASN A 324 -42.84 -23.69 -9.78
C ASN A 324 -42.34 -22.99 -11.07
N ASP A 325 -42.64 -21.70 -11.24
CA ASP A 325 -42.20 -20.90 -12.37
C ASP A 325 -41.05 -19.97 -11.97
N CYS A 326 -39.89 -20.19 -12.58
CA CYS A 326 -38.70 -19.33 -12.54
C CYS A 326 -38.92 -17.94 -13.19
N THR A 327 -40.15 -17.44 -13.30
CA THR A 327 -40.52 -16.23 -14.05
C THR A 327 -40.86 -15.04 -13.16
N ASN A 328 -41.17 -15.24 -11.87
CA ASN A 328 -41.44 -14.15 -10.94
C ASN A 328 -40.17 -13.73 -10.17
N PRO A 329 -39.84 -12.42 -10.10
CA PRO A 329 -38.68 -11.97 -9.33
C PRO A 329 -38.91 -12.20 -7.82
N ILE A 330 -38.02 -12.97 -7.18
CA ILE A 330 -38.03 -13.16 -5.73
C ILE A 330 -37.84 -11.79 -5.06
N THR A 331 -38.83 -11.36 -4.27
CA THR A 331 -38.78 -10.09 -3.54
C THR A 331 -37.85 -10.22 -2.34
N PRO A 332 -36.92 -9.27 -2.10
CA PRO A 332 -36.02 -9.33 -0.94
C PRO A 332 -36.76 -9.10 0.37
N LEU A 333 -36.34 -9.80 1.43
CA LEU A 333 -36.84 -9.61 2.79
C LEU A 333 -36.57 -8.19 3.31
N CYS A 334 -35.37 -7.67 3.03
CA CYS A 334 -34.93 -6.35 3.46
C CYS A 334 -34.49 -5.51 2.26
N THR A 335 -34.96 -4.27 2.19
CA THR A 335 -34.53 -3.28 1.20
C THR A 335 -33.51 -2.27 1.76
N GLN A 336 -33.42 -2.16 3.09
CA GLN A 336 -32.45 -1.31 3.79
C GLN A 336 -31.84 -2.05 4.99
N PRO A 337 -30.58 -1.76 5.34
CA PRO A 337 -29.92 -2.35 6.50
C PRO A 337 -30.47 -1.77 7.81
N ASP A 338 -30.51 -2.61 8.85
CA ASP A 338 -30.92 -2.25 10.21
C ASP A 338 -29.86 -1.43 10.95
N GLN A 339 -28.58 -1.62 10.61
CA GLN A 339 -27.47 -0.82 11.13
C GLN A 339 -26.38 -0.68 10.06
N VAL A 340 -25.73 0.49 10.02
CA VAL A 340 -24.65 0.80 9.06
C VAL A 340 -23.43 1.32 9.82
N ILE A 341 -22.30 0.64 9.67
CA ILE A 341 -20.98 1.17 10.02
C ILE A 341 -20.45 1.92 8.80
N LYS A 342 -20.18 3.22 8.98
CA LYS A 342 -19.70 4.10 7.91
C LYS A 342 -18.31 3.66 7.42
N GLY A 343 -18.07 3.83 6.13
CA GLY A 343 -16.78 3.59 5.48
C GLY A 343 -16.16 4.91 5.01
N GLY A 344 -14.83 4.97 4.97
CA GLY A 344 -14.07 6.04 4.35
C GLY A 344 -13.90 5.81 2.84
N ALA A 345 -13.43 6.83 2.13
CA ALA A 345 -13.19 6.74 0.69
C ALA A 345 -11.82 6.10 0.40
N SER A 346 -11.78 5.22 -0.59
CA SER A 346 -10.52 4.62 -1.10
C SER A 346 -9.98 5.47 -2.23
N ILE A 347 -8.67 5.71 -2.26
CA ILE A 347 -8.00 6.24 -3.45
C ILE A 347 -7.97 5.14 -4.51
N ILE A 348 -8.48 5.45 -5.71
CA ILE A 348 -8.62 4.47 -6.81
C ILE A 348 -7.86 4.87 -8.08
N GLN A 349 -7.49 6.15 -8.22
CA GLN A 349 -6.60 6.62 -9.27
C GLN A 349 -5.53 7.53 -8.67
N CYS A 350 -4.34 7.50 -9.27
CA CYS A 350 -3.18 8.28 -8.89
C CYS A 350 -2.40 8.67 -10.14
N HIS A 351 -1.99 9.93 -10.22
CA HIS A 351 -1.14 10.45 -11.28
C HIS A 351 0.06 11.19 -10.66
N ILE A 352 1.27 10.74 -10.98
CA ILE A 352 2.51 11.37 -10.52
C ILE A 352 2.87 12.48 -11.51
N LEU A 353 2.95 13.73 -11.04
CA LEU A 353 3.31 14.85 -11.91
C LEU A 353 4.78 14.78 -12.38
N ASN A 354 5.08 15.62 -13.36
CA ASN A 354 6.39 15.65 -14.03
C ASN A 354 7.55 16.06 -13.11
N ASP A 355 7.25 16.79 -12.04
CA ASP A 355 8.23 17.18 -11.02
C ASP A 355 8.66 16.04 -10.09
N LYS A 356 8.01 14.86 -10.18
CA LYS A 356 8.20 13.71 -9.29
C LYS A 356 8.21 14.12 -7.82
N ARG A 357 7.34 15.04 -7.46
CA ARG A 357 7.11 15.44 -6.06
C ARG A 357 5.64 15.46 -5.74
N HIS A 358 4.83 15.92 -6.67
CA HIS A 358 3.40 16.05 -6.43
C HIS A 358 2.61 14.93 -7.08
N ILE A 359 1.54 14.54 -6.41
CA ILE A 359 0.59 13.55 -6.88
C ILE A 359 -0.81 14.16 -6.92
N LEU A 360 -1.57 13.81 -7.95
CA LEU A 360 -3.01 14.01 -8.00
C LEU A 360 -3.70 12.66 -7.80
N THR A 361 -4.72 12.59 -6.95
CA THR A 361 -5.50 11.37 -6.74
C THR A 361 -6.99 11.59 -6.95
N LYS A 362 -7.71 10.50 -7.24
CA LYS A 362 -9.18 10.44 -7.24
C LYS A 362 -9.65 9.30 -6.35
N ASP A 363 -10.63 9.58 -5.50
CA ASP A 363 -11.20 8.62 -4.56
C ASP A 363 -12.53 7.98 -5.05
N THR A 364 -13.04 7.01 -4.29
CA THR A 364 -14.34 6.35 -4.57
C THR A 364 -15.56 7.27 -4.52
N ASN A 365 -15.42 8.46 -3.95
CA ASN A 365 -16.45 9.50 -3.92
C ASN A 365 -16.30 10.50 -5.09
N ASN A 366 -15.33 10.26 -5.98
CA ASN A 366 -14.92 11.13 -7.08
C ASN A 366 -14.34 12.48 -6.62
N ASN A 367 -13.86 12.59 -5.38
CA ASN A 367 -13.10 13.75 -4.97
C ASN A 367 -11.67 13.63 -5.48
N VAL A 368 -11.15 14.74 -5.98
CA VAL A 368 -9.77 14.89 -6.42
C VAL A 368 -9.00 15.64 -5.33
N ALA A 369 -7.77 15.20 -5.05
CA ALA A 369 -6.89 15.83 -4.07
C ALA A 369 -5.46 15.92 -4.60
N TYR A 370 -4.74 16.94 -4.14
CA TYR A 370 -3.36 17.23 -4.50
C TYR A 370 -2.44 17.02 -3.29
N TRP A 371 -1.33 16.32 -3.51
CA TRP A 371 -0.46 15.80 -2.46
C TRP A 371 1.00 16.14 -2.71
N ASP A 372 1.78 16.34 -1.65
CA ASP A 372 3.23 16.47 -1.68
C ASP A 372 3.84 15.18 -1.13
N VAL A 373 4.46 14.39 -2.01
CA VAL A 373 5.11 13.12 -1.68
C VAL A 373 6.29 13.34 -0.75
N LEU A 374 7.09 14.37 -1.04
CA LEU A 374 8.32 14.66 -0.30
C LEU A 374 8.00 15.06 1.15
N LYS A 375 6.96 15.88 1.34
CA LYS A 375 6.49 16.25 2.69
C LYS A 375 5.51 15.25 3.31
N ALA A 376 5.19 14.17 2.59
CA ALA A 376 4.27 13.12 3.02
C ALA A 376 2.90 13.65 3.50
N CYS A 377 2.33 14.65 2.81
CA CYS A 377 1.11 15.32 3.25
C CYS A 377 0.15 15.68 2.10
N LYS A 378 -1.12 15.90 2.45
CA LYS A 378 -2.09 16.50 1.54
C LYS A 378 -1.84 18.00 1.47
N VAL A 379 -1.85 18.56 0.26
CA VAL A 379 -1.72 20.01 0.04
C VAL A 379 -3.10 20.65 0.00
N GLU A 380 -4.01 20.12 -0.83
CA GLU A 380 -5.37 20.67 -0.98
C GLU A 380 -6.37 19.60 -1.46
N ASP A 381 -7.63 19.76 -1.07
CA ASP A 381 -8.76 19.01 -1.61
C ASP A 381 -9.45 19.85 -2.70
N LEU A 382 -9.51 19.32 -3.92
CA LEU A 382 -10.07 20.01 -5.09
C LEU A 382 -11.57 19.72 -5.28
N GLY A 383 -12.13 18.78 -4.50
CA GLY A 383 -13.52 18.36 -4.63
C GLY A 383 -13.76 17.58 -5.93
N LYS A 384 -14.97 17.66 -6.47
CA LYS A 384 -15.40 16.86 -7.63
C LYS A 384 -15.08 17.54 -8.96
N VAL A 385 -13.80 17.77 -9.22
CA VAL A 385 -13.30 18.25 -10.52
C VAL A 385 -13.03 17.08 -11.48
N ASP A 386 -12.93 17.37 -12.78
CA ASP A 386 -12.48 16.36 -13.74
C ASP A 386 -10.99 16.05 -13.53
N PHE A 387 -10.67 14.76 -13.42
CA PHE A 387 -9.34 14.30 -13.05
C PHE A 387 -8.31 14.49 -14.17
N GLU A 388 -8.69 14.24 -15.41
CA GLU A 388 -7.77 14.35 -16.55
C GLU A 388 -7.52 15.80 -16.94
N ASP A 389 -8.54 16.65 -16.83
CA ASP A 389 -8.37 18.09 -17.09
C ASP A 389 -7.53 18.78 -16.01
N GLU A 390 -7.66 18.38 -14.75
CA GLU A 390 -6.81 18.91 -13.68
C GLU A 390 -5.34 18.44 -13.82
N ILE A 391 -5.09 17.22 -14.34
CA ILE A 391 -3.73 16.77 -14.73
C ILE A 391 -3.16 17.70 -15.81
N LYS A 392 -3.92 17.95 -16.89
CA LYS A 392 -3.47 18.83 -17.98
C LYS A 392 -3.22 20.26 -17.50
N LYS A 393 -4.09 20.79 -16.66
CA LYS A 393 -3.97 22.14 -16.08
C LYS A 393 -2.69 22.29 -15.24
N ARG A 394 -2.24 21.23 -14.57
CA ARG A 394 -1.03 21.21 -13.74
C ARG A 394 0.22 20.71 -14.48
N PHE A 395 0.12 20.49 -15.79
CA PHE A 395 1.26 20.08 -16.60
C PHE A 395 2.38 21.13 -16.53
N LYS A 396 3.58 20.67 -16.20
CA LYS A 396 4.82 21.46 -16.28
C LYS A 396 5.78 20.71 -17.19
N MET A 397 6.39 21.41 -18.14
CA MET A 397 7.38 20.84 -19.06
C MET A 397 8.75 20.75 -18.38
N VAL A 398 8.84 19.89 -17.37
CA VAL A 398 10.06 19.56 -16.62
C VAL A 398 10.21 18.05 -16.60
N TYR A 399 11.44 17.54 -16.60
CA TYR A 399 11.68 16.11 -16.42
C TYR A 399 12.53 15.87 -15.18
N VAL A 400 11.97 15.17 -14.20
CA VAL A 400 12.71 14.62 -13.06
C VAL A 400 12.69 13.09 -13.16
N PRO A 401 13.84 12.40 -12.98
CA PRO A 401 13.87 10.94 -12.94
C PRO A 401 12.94 10.37 -11.86
N ASN A 402 12.32 9.22 -12.12
CA ASN A 402 11.57 8.50 -11.10
C ASN A 402 12.51 8.10 -9.95
N TRP A 403 12.02 8.20 -8.72
CA TRP A 403 12.77 7.86 -7.50
C TRP A 403 11.88 7.21 -6.42
N PHE A 404 10.62 6.95 -6.74
CA PHE A 404 9.69 6.23 -5.90
C PHE A 404 8.62 5.55 -6.76
N SER A 405 7.96 4.58 -6.15
CA SER A 405 6.75 3.94 -6.68
C SER A 405 5.57 4.17 -5.74
N VAL A 406 4.35 4.06 -6.27
CA VAL A 406 3.10 4.26 -5.53
C VAL A 406 2.24 3.01 -5.65
N ASP A 407 1.70 2.54 -4.53
CA ASP A 407 0.66 1.53 -4.51
C ASP A 407 -0.59 2.02 -3.77
N LEU A 408 -1.76 1.54 -4.24
CA LEU A 408 -3.08 1.91 -3.73
C LEU A 408 -3.80 0.72 -3.09
N LYS A 409 -3.07 -0.37 -2.77
CA LYS A 409 -3.70 -1.63 -2.33
C LYS A 409 -4.53 -1.43 -1.06
N THR A 410 -4.10 -0.55 -0.16
CA THR A 410 -4.79 -0.23 1.09
C THR A 410 -5.90 0.80 0.93
N GLY A 411 -6.10 1.37 -0.27
CA GLY A 411 -6.96 2.53 -0.49
C GLY A 411 -6.39 3.86 0.03
N MET A 412 -5.14 3.84 0.51
CA MET A 412 -4.34 5.00 0.91
C MET A 412 -3.08 5.08 0.02
N LEU A 413 -2.41 6.23 0.01
CA LEU A 413 -1.15 6.38 -0.71
C LEU A 413 -0.02 5.72 0.08
N THR A 414 0.48 4.59 -0.44
CA THR A 414 1.72 3.99 0.05
C THR A 414 2.83 4.29 -0.95
N ILE A 415 3.89 4.92 -0.47
CA ILE A 415 5.05 5.29 -1.28
C ILE A 415 6.19 4.33 -0.94
N THR A 416 6.85 3.78 -1.96
CA THR A 416 7.96 2.85 -1.80
C THR A 416 9.22 3.36 -2.48
N LEU A 417 10.30 3.38 -1.72
CA LEU A 417 11.67 3.72 -2.10
C LEU A 417 12.48 2.43 -2.25
N ASP A 418 13.11 2.26 -3.41
CA ASP A 418 13.99 1.14 -3.73
C ASP A 418 15.43 1.61 -3.93
N GLU A 419 16.41 0.76 -3.63
CA GLU A 419 17.83 1.10 -3.76
C GLU A 419 18.20 1.51 -5.20
N SER A 420 17.54 0.90 -6.19
CA SER A 420 17.88 1.09 -7.60
C SER A 420 17.62 2.50 -8.14
N ASP A 421 16.60 3.20 -7.65
CA ASP A 421 16.17 4.49 -8.19
C ASP A 421 15.95 5.60 -7.14
N CYS A 422 15.96 5.29 -5.84
CA CYS A 422 15.70 6.27 -4.76
C CYS A 422 16.57 7.54 -4.88
N PHE A 423 17.81 7.41 -5.34
CA PHE A 423 18.75 8.53 -5.45
C PHE A 423 18.88 9.11 -6.87
N ALA A 424 18.00 8.74 -7.81
CA ALA A 424 18.07 9.20 -9.19
C ALA A 424 17.69 10.69 -9.37
N ALA A 425 16.87 11.23 -8.46
CA ALA A 425 16.29 12.56 -8.59
C ALA A 425 17.10 13.65 -7.86
N TRP A 426 17.97 14.32 -8.61
CA TRP A 426 18.59 15.57 -8.20
C TRP A 426 17.80 16.77 -8.72
N VAL A 427 17.58 17.78 -7.89
CA VAL A 427 16.90 19.03 -8.25
C VAL A 427 17.59 20.21 -7.58
N SER A 428 17.38 21.42 -8.09
CA SER A 428 17.81 22.62 -7.37
C SER A 428 16.91 22.88 -6.16
N ALA A 429 17.45 23.54 -5.13
CA ALA A 429 16.67 23.95 -3.96
C ALA A 429 15.53 24.89 -4.39
N LYS A 430 15.82 25.83 -5.29
CA LYS A 430 14.84 26.79 -5.80
C LYS A 430 13.70 26.13 -6.57
N ASP A 431 13.98 25.18 -7.45
CA ASP A 431 12.95 24.43 -8.20
C ASP A 431 12.12 23.53 -7.28
N ALA A 432 12.75 23.04 -6.20
CA ALA A 432 12.06 22.36 -5.11
C ALA A 432 11.32 23.33 -4.16
N GLY A 433 11.31 24.64 -4.41
CA GLY A 433 10.60 25.60 -3.57
C GLY A 433 11.16 25.73 -2.16
N PHE A 434 12.46 25.49 -1.99
CA PHE A 434 13.21 25.77 -0.76
C PHE A 434 14.10 26.99 -0.98
N SER A 435 14.12 27.90 0.00
CA SER A 435 14.97 29.10 0.00
C SER A 435 16.16 28.91 0.94
N SER A 436 17.34 29.30 0.49
CA SER A 436 18.54 29.38 1.32
C SER A 436 18.72 30.82 1.87
N PRO A 437 19.21 30.99 3.11
CA PRO A 437 19.44 32.33 3.67
C PRO A 437 20.55 33.12 2.97
N ASP A 438 21.51 32.43 2.36
CA ASP A 438 22.68 32.99 1.68
C ASP A 438 22.45 33.24 0.18
N GLY A 439 21.25 32.94 -0.33
CA GLY A 439 20.93 33.04 -1.75
C GLY A 439 21.57 31.96 -2.63
N SER A 440 22.26 30.97 -2.04
CA SER A 440 22.83 29.83 -2.76
C SER A 440 21.74 28.90 -3.30
N ASP A 441 21.97 28.21 -4.40
CA ASP A 441 21.01 27.23 -4.96
C ASP A 441 21.62 25.82 -4.95
N PRO A 442 21.72 25.17 -3.77
CA PRO A 442 22.34 23.85 -3.66
C PRO A 442 21.52 22.82 -4.41
N LYS A 443 22.20 21.78 -4.91
CA LYS A 443 21.54 20.63 -5.53
C LYS A 443 21.15 19.64 -4.45
N LEU A 444 19.88 19.25 -4.47
CA LEU A 444 19.23 18.41 -3.47
C LEU A 444 18.86 17.07 -4.08
N ASN A 445 19.10 15.99 -3.34
CA ASN A 445 18.63 14.65 -3.70
C ASN A 445 17.31 14.36 -2.99
N LEU A 446 16.21 14.20 -3.73
CA LEU A 446 14.87 14.07 -3.15
C LEU A 446 14.72 12.83 -2.25
N GLY A 447 15.19 11.68 -2.71
CA GLY A 447 15.13 10.44 -1.92
C GLY A 447 16.01 10.49 -0.68
N GLY A 448 17.20 11.09 -0.78
CA GLY A 448 18.08 11.29 0.37
C GLY A 448 17.47 12.18 1.45
N LEU A 449 16.89 13.32 1.06
CA LEU A 449 16.19 14.22 1.99
C LEU A 449 15.00 13.51 2.65
N LEU A 450 14.23 12.74 1.89
CA LEU A 450 13.09 12.01 2.42
C LEU A 450 13.50 10.96 3.45
N LEU A 451 14.52 10.15 3.17
CA LEU A 451 15.00 9.15 4.14
C LEU A 451 15.44 9.79 5.46
N GLN A 452 16.12 10.93 5.40
CA GLN A 452 16.52 11.69 6.59
C GLN A 452 15.32 12.22 7.37
N ALA A 453 14.23 12.64 6.70
CA ALA A 453 13.00 13.05 7.37
C ALA A 453 12.25 11.85 7.99
N LEU A 454 12.17 10.71 7.29
CA LEU A 454 11.51 9.49 7.80
C LEU A 454 12.19 8.95 9.06
N LEU A 455 13.52 9.09 9.16
CA LEU A 455 14.33 8.64 10.29
C LEU A 455 14.82 9.78 11.19
N GLU A 456 14.17 10.95 11.14
CA GLU A 456 14.57 12.15 11.87
C GLU A 456 14.67 11.93 13.39
N TYR A 457 13.79 11.08 13.94
CA TYR A 457 13.74 10.78 15.38
C TYR A 457 14.69 9.66 15.79
N TRP A 458 15.39 9.01 14.86
CA TRP A 458 16.33 7.94 15.17
C TRP A 458 17.66 8.54 15.67
N PRO A 459 18.07 8.33 16.94
CA PRO A 459 19.21 9.02 17.53
C PRO A 459 20.54 8.77 16.80
N ARG A 460 20.67 7.63 16.11
CA ARG A 460 21.87 7.29 15.34
C ARG A 460 22.09 8.22 14.12
N THR A 461 21.06 8.94 13.68
CA THR A 461 21.15 9.88 12.54
C THR A 461 21.53 11.31 12.94
N HIS A 462 21.60 11.56 14.25
CA HIS A 462 21.84 12.86 14.83
C HIS A 462 23.34 13.16 14.81
N VAL A 463 23.70 14.36 14.32
CA VAL A 463 25.09 14.81 14.30
C VAL A 463 25.32 15.74 15.49
N THR A 464 26.29 15.40 16.35
CA THR A 464 26.79 16.29 17.40
C THR A 464 27.84 17.24 16.81
N PRO A 465 27.80 18.55 17.10
CA PRO A 465 28.71 19.54 16.50
C PRO A 465 30.21 19.45 16.90
N MET A 466 30.74 18.33 17.38
CA MET A 466 32.08 18.27 18.03
C MET A 466 33.22 17.62 17.24
N ASP A 467 33.03 17.24 15.97
CA ASP A 467 34.10 16.56 15.19
C ASP A 467 34.73 17.41 14.05
N GLU A 468 34.45 18.73 13.98
CA GLU A 468 35.06 19.62 12.96
C GLU A 468 36.09 20.63 13.48
N GLU A 469 36.36 20.71 14.79
CA GLU A 469 37.34 21.66 15.34
C GLU A 469 38.55 20.97 15.99
N GLU A 470 39.52 20.57 15.17
CA GLU A 470 40.92 20.44 15.61
C GLU A 470 41.86 21.43 14.90
N ASN A 471 41.35 22.45 14.23
CA ASN A 471 42.13 23.57 13.69
C ASN A 471 41.36 24.89 13.73
N ASP A 472 41.22 25.51 14.90
CA ASP A 472 41.69 26.88 15.12
C ASP A 472 41.34 27.37 16.53
N VAL A 473 42.37 27.81 17.23
CA VAL A 473 42.26 28.42 18.56
C VAL A 473 41.75 29.85 18.39
N ASN A 474 40.59 30.19 18.94
CA ASN A 474 40.38 31.45 19.70
C ASN A 474 38.99 31.55 20.35
N HIS A 475 39.01 31.81 21.66
CA HIS A 475 37.85 32.10 22.52
C HIS A 475 37.00 33.29 22.07
N VAL A 476 35.66 33.16 22.12
CA VAL A 476 34.76 34.17 22.70
C VAL A 476 33.56 33.49 23.39
N ASN A 477 33.27 33.92 24.62
CA ASN A 477 32.13 33.50 25.43
C ASN A 477 30.77 33.82 24.78
N GLY A 478 29.91 32.81 24.71
CA GLY A 478 28.47 32.94 24.52
C GLY A 478 27.82 31.57 24.73
N GLU A 479 26.82 31.49 25.59
CA GLU A 479 26.01 30.28 25.79
C GLU A 479 25.26 29.93 24.49
N GLN A 480 25.91 29.18 23.60
CA GLN A 480 25.29 28.59 22.44
C GLN A 480 24.83 27.19 22.84
N GLU A 481 23.52 27.01 23.06
CA GLU A 481 22.93 25.67 23.18
C GLU A 481 23.39 24.82 22.00
N ASN A 482 24.18 23.78 22.27
CA ASN A 482 24.59 22.74 21.32
C ASN A 482 23.34 22.04 20.74
N ARG A 483 22.72 22.62 19.71
CA ARG A 483 21.55 22.03 19.05
C ARG A 483 22.01 20.95 18.08
N VAL A 484 21.91 19.70 18.54
CA VAL A 484 22.02 18.50 17.72
C VAL A 484 21.24 18.68 16.42
N GLN A 485 21.91 18.55 15.27
CA GLN A 485 21.25 18.68 13.98
C GLN A 485 20.39 17.43 13.72
N LYS A 486 19.07 17.65 13.59
CA LYS A 486 18.08 16.60 13.34
C LYS A 486 17.47 16.77 11.95
N GLY A 487 17.21 15.63 11.30
CA GLY A 487 16.56 15.59 10.00
C GLY A 487 17.44 16.15 8.87
N ASN A 488 16.80 16.74 7.87
CA ASN A 488 17.46 17.20 6.64
C ASN A 488 17.63 18.73 6.54
N GLY A 489 17.05 19.50 7.46
CA GLY A 489 17.11 20.97 7.48
C GLY A 489 16.13 21.72 6.55
N TYR A 490 15.37 21.02 5.71
CA TYR A 490 14.43 21.62 4.75
C TYR A 490 12.96 21.36 5.08
N PHE A 491 12.61 20.15 5.52
CA PHE A 491 11.24 19.77 5.85
C PHE A 491 11.20 18.59 6.83
N GLN A 492 10.03 18.41 7.44
CA GLN A 492 9.69 17.27 8.27
C GLN A 492 8.51 16.53 7.63
N VAL A 493 8.42 15.23 7.89
CA VAL A 493 7.22 14.43 7.60
C VAL A 493 6.28 14.46 8.81
N PRO A 494 4.96 14.24 8.64
CA PRO A 494 4.06 14.11 9.78
C PRO A 494 4.56 13.04 10.75
N PRO A 495 4.69 13.32 12.06
CA PRO A 495 5.31 12.39 13.01
C PRO A 495 4.58 11.05 13.17
N HIS A 496 3.28 11.00 12.84
CA HIS A 496 2.46 9.79 12.82
C HIS A 496 2.62 8.95 11.55
N THR A 497 3.45 9.36 10.59
CA THR A 497 3.68 8.64 9.34
C THR A 497 4.24 7.24 9.63
N PRO A 498 3.56 6.16 9.23
CA PRO A 498 4.11 4.81 9.37
C PRO A 498 5.30 4.62 8.42
N VAL A 499 6.42 4.15 8.96
CA VAL A 499 7.62 3.76 8.20
C VAL A 499 7.73 2.23 8.22
N ILE A 500 7.96 1.64 7.05
CA ILE A 500 7.94 0.20 6.82
C ILE A 500 9.23 -0.24 6.15
N PHE A 501 9.91 -1.19 6.77
CA PHE A 501 11.05 -1.91 6.21
C PHE A 501 10.58 -3.30 5.81
N GLY A 502 10.77 -3.65 4.54
CA GLY A 502 10.33 -4.91 3.98
C GLY A 502 11.23 -5.36 2.83
N GLU A 503 11.20 -6.66 2.55
CA GLU A 503 11.85 -7.26 1.39
C GLU A 503 11.01 -7.00 0.13
N ALA A 504 11.66 -6.94 -1.04
CA ALA A 504 10.96 -6.76 -2.33
C ALA A 504 9.89 -7.84 -2.60
N GLY A 505 10.03 -9.03 -1.98
CA GLY A 505 9.07 -10.14 -2.06
C GLY A 505 7.83 -10.01 -1.15
N GLY A 506 7.67 -8.91 -0.42
CA GLY A 506 6.46 -8.60 0.36
C GLY A 506 6.52 -8.94 1.86
N ARG A 507 7.59 -9.60 2.32
CA ARG A 507 7.79 -9.85 3.76
C ARG A 507 8.15 -8.55 4.48
N THR A 508 7.32 -8.16 5.45
CA THR A 508 7.62 -7.01 6.32
C THR A 508 8.61 -7.41 7.41
N LEU A 509 9.72 -6.67 7.51
CA LEU A 509 10.75 -6.87 8.53
C LEU A 509 10.44 -6.08 9.79
N PHE A 510 10.12 -4.79 9.65
CA PHE A 510 9.81 -3.89 10.75
C PHE A 510 8.88 -2.75 10.33
N ARG A 511 8.04 -2.30 11.27
CA ARG A 511 7.11 -1.18 11.10
C ARG A 511 7.09 -0.37 12.39
N LEU A 512 7.19 0.94 12.27
CA LEU A 512 7.05 1.90 13.35
C LEU A 512 6.39 3.18 12.86
N LEU A 513 6.01 4.09 13.76
CA LEU A 513 5.71 5.47 13.38
C LEU A 513 7.01 6.28 13.40
N CYS A 514 7.11 7.28 12.53
CA CYS A 514 8.30 8.14 12.43
C CYS A 514 8.77 8.67 13.79
N ARG A 515 7.85 9.19 14.62
CA ARG A 515 8.14 9.72 15.97
C ARG A 515 8.67 8.71 16.98
N ASP A 516 8.41 7.42 16.78
CA ASP A 516 8.75 6.37 17.75
C ASP A 516 10.19 5.87 17.58
N SER A 517 10.92 6.32 16.55
CA SER A 517 12.28 5.88 16.21
C SER A 517 13.33 6.12 17.32
N GLY A 518 12.99 6.94 18.33
CA GLY A 518 13.83 7.21 19.49
C GLY A 518 13.68 6.23 20.65
N GLY A 519 12.70 5.33 20.61
CA GLY A 519 12.51 4.30 21.64
C GLY A 519 13.65 3.28 21.66
N GLU A 520 13.94 2.71 22.82
CA GLU A 520 15.05 1.76 22.98
C GLU A 520 14.86 0.50 22.13
N THR A 521 13.64 -0.05 22.14
CA THR A 521 13.29 -1.25 21.35
C THR A 521 13.28 -0.92 19.85
N GLU A 522 12.69 0.21 19.47
CA GLU A 522 12.61 0.67 18.09
C GLU A 522 13.99 0.94 17.51
N SER A 523 14.86 1.63 18.25
CA SER A 523 16.24 1.93 17.82
C SER A 523 17.07 0.65 17.67
N MET A 524 16.92 -0.32 18.58
CA MET A 524 17.55 -1.64 18.44
C MET A 524 17.08 -2.34 17.15
N LEU A 525 15.77 -2.37 16.89
CA LEU A 525 15.23 -2.98 15.68
C LEU A 525 15.62 -2.22 14.40
N LEU A 526 15.75 -0.88 14.45
CA LEU A 526 16.27 -0.10 13.33
C LEU A 526 17.72 -0.47 13.02
N ASN A 527 18.57 -0.65 14.04
CA ASN A 527 19.96 -1.10 13.85
C ASN A 527 20.04 -2.47 13.16
N GLU A 528 19.07 -3.36 13.37
CA GLU A 528 19.03 -4.68 12.75
C GLU A 528 18.38 -4.70 11.36
N THR A 529 17.49 -3.76 11.05
CA THR A 529 16.60 -3.84 9.88
C THR A 529 16.79 -2.76 8.83
N VAL A 530 17.37 -1.61 9.18
CA VAL A 530 17.66 -0.54 8.21
C VAL A 530 18.79 -1.01 7.29
N PRO A 531 18.57 -1.05 5.96
CA PRO A 531 19.58 -1.54 5.02
C PRO A 531 20.73 -0.53 4.84
N GLN A 532 21.91 -1.03 4.47
CA GLN A 532 23.13 -0.23 4.37
C GLN A 532 22.99 1.01 3.47
N TRP A 533 22.33 0.88 2.30
CA TRP A 533 22.13 2.01 1.38
C TRP A 533 21.32 3.17 1.99
N VAL A 534 20.54 2.93 3.04
CA VAL A 534 19.85 3.98 3.81
C VAL A 534 20.78 4.55 4.89
N ILE A 535 21.59 3.69 5.54
CA ILE A 535 22.59 4.10 6.54
C ILE A 535 23.58 5.09 5.92
N ASP A 536 24.08 4.78 4.72
CA ASP A 536 25.04 5.62 3.98
C ASP A 536 24.57 7.08 3.89
N ILE A 537 23.26 7.32 3.69
CA ILE A 537 22.70 8.67 3.52
C ILE A 537 22.25 9.29 4.85
N THR A 538 21.66 8.49 5.74
CA THR A 538 20.98 8.99 6.94
C THR A 538 21.90 9.11 8.15
N VAL A 539 22.86 8.19 8.28
CA VAL A 539 23.85 8.15 9.37
C VAL A 539 25.16 8.73 8.88
N ASP A 540 25.73 8.14 7.81
CA ASP A 540 27.08 8.50 7.36
C ASP A 540 27.11 9.81 6.54
N LYS A 541 25.94 10.33 6.16
CA LYS A 541 25.75 11.55 5.36
C LYS A 541 26.53 11.55 4.02
N ASN A 542 26.81 10.37 3.48
CA ASN A 542 27.48 10.19 2.20
C ASN A 542 26.53 10.55 1.06
N MET A 543 26.67 11.75 0.49
CA MET A 543 25.79 12.17 -0.61
C MET A 543 25.96 11.28 -1.85
N PRO A 544 24.86 10.92 -2.54
CA PRO A 544 24.94 10.09 -3.74
C PRO A 544 25.67 10.82 -4.87
N LYS A 545 26.11 10.09 -5.90
CA LYS A 545 26.80 10.72 -7.04
C LYS A 545 25.80 11.44 -7.96
N PHE A 546 26.25 12.53 -8.59
CA PHE A 546 25.49 13.20 -9.63
C PHE A 546 25.39 12.36 -10.90
N ASN A 547 24.23 12.45 -11.55
CA ASN A 547 24.00 11.84 -12.85
C ASN A 547 24.58 12.73 -13.96
N LYS A 548 25.16 12.10 -14.99
CA LYS A 548 25.67 12.80 -16.17
C LYS A 548 24.99 12.34 -17.44
N ILE A 549 24.78 13.27 -18.37
CA ILE A 549 24.26 13.00 -19.71
C ILE A 549 25.39 13.17 -20.72
N PRO A 550 25.76 12.11 -21.48
CA PRO A 550 26.57 12.29 -22.68
C PRO A 550 25.72 12.93 -23.79
N PHE A 551 26.30 13.90 -24.48
CA PHE A 551 25.66 14.57 -25.60
C PHE A 551 26.67 14.99 -26.66
N TYR A 552 26.18 15.24 -27.87
CA TYR A 552 26.94 15.77 -28.99
C TYR A 552 26.58 17.24 -29.21
N LEU A 553 27.60 18.04 -29.54
CA LEU A 553 27.45 19.44 -29.88
C LEU A 553 27.95 19.69 -31.30
N GLN A 554 27.11 20.25 -32.16
CA GLN A 554 27.39 20.39 -33.60
C GLN A 554 26.93 21.75 -34.15
N PRO A 555 27.58 22.31 -35.19
CA PRO A 555 27.04 23.48 -35.86
C PRO A 555 25.74 23.11 -36.60
N HIS A 556 24.72 23.98 -36.51
CA HIS A 556 23.50 23.84 -37.31
C HIS A 556 23.79 24.07 -38.79
N ALA A 557 23.08 23.39 -39.69
CA ALA A 557 23.33 23.50 -41.14
C ALA A 557 23.25 24.94 -41.69
N SER A 558 22.50 25.82 -41.02
CA SER A 558 22.38 27.24 -41.39
C SER A 558 23.52 28.14 -40.90
N SER A 559 24.48 27.63 -40.11
CA SER A 559 25.55 28.47 -39.53
C SER A 559 26.71 28.74 -40.50
N GLY A 560 26.76 28.08 -41.66
CA GLY A 560 27.83 28.24 -42.65
C GLY A 560 29.21 27.72 -42.22
N ALA A 561 29.35 27.21 -40.98
CA ALA A 561 30.58 26.63 -40.48
C ALA A 561 30.87 25.27 -41.13
N LYS A 562 32.09 25.08 -41.66
CA LYS A 562 32.57 23.77 -42.11
C LYS A 562 32.53 22.79 -40.94
N THR A 563 32.06 21.57 -41.16
CA THR A 563 31.85 20.52 -40.15
C THR A 563 33.13 20.25 -39.36
N LEU A 564 33.36 21.01 -38.30
CA LEU A 564 34.38 20.70 -37.30
C LEU A 564 33.90 19.51 -36.47
N LYS A 565 34.90 18.82 -35.91
CA LYS A 565 34.81 17.56 -35.17
C LYS A 565 33.52 17.45 -34.34
N LYS A 566 32.84 16.30 -34.43
CA LYS A 566 31.69 15.97 -33.59
C LYS A 566 32.17 15.87 -32.13
N ASP A 567 31.99 16.95 -31.37
CA ASP A 567 32.42 16.99 -29.97
C ASP A 567 31.42 16.23 -29.11
N ARG A 568 31.90 15.14 -28.52
CA ARG A 568 31.15 14.37 -27.52
C ARG A 568 31.47 14.93 -26.15
N LEU A 569 30.49 15.60 -25.55
CA LEU A 569 30.59 16.19 -24.22
C LEU A 569 29.79 15.37 -23.21
N SER A 570 30.05 15.61 -21.92
CA SER A 570 29.29 15.02 -20.83
C SER A 570 29.18 16.03 -19.69
N ALA A 571 27.97 16.30 -19.25
CA ALA A 571 27.68 17.25 -18.19
C ALA A 571 26.66 16.68 -17.20
N SER A 572 26.43 17.38 -16.09
CA SER A 572 25.31 17.06 -15.19
C SER A 572 23.99 17.03 -15.98
N ASP A 573 23.12 16.09 -15.62
CA ASP A 573 21.77 16.00 -16.18
C ASP A 573 20.92 17.25 -15.91
N MET A 574 21.21 17.98 -14.83
CA MET A 574 20.60 19.25 -14.43
C MET A 574 21.24 20.49 -15.09
N LEU A 575 22.24 20.33 -15.95
CA LEU A 575 22.88 21.49 -16.58
C LEU A 575 21.86 22.24 -17.44
N GLN A 576 21.73 23.55 -17.23
CA GLN A 576 20.85 24.39 -18.03
C GLN A 576 21.41 24.59 -19.45
N VAL A 577 20.51 24.71 -20.42
CA VAL A 577 20.82 25.02 -21.83
C VAL A 577 21.70 26.27 -21.93
N ARG A 578 21.45 27.30 -21.11
CA ARG A 578 22.27 28.53 -21.11
C ARG A 578 23.76 28.28 -20.88
N LYS A 579 24.11 27.32 -20.02
CA LYS A 579 25.53 26.97 -19.76
C LYS A 579 26.19 26.32 -20.97
N VAL A 580 25.42 25.62 -21.81
CA VAL A 580 25.93 25.11 -23.10
C VAL A 580 26.08 26.26 -24.10
N MET A 581 25.20 27.26 -24.07
CA MET A 581 25.31 28.45 -24.91
C MET A 581 26.54 29.29 -24.55
N GLU A 582 26.79 29.52 -23.25
CA GLU A 582 28.01 30.14 -22.74
C GLU A 582 29.26 29.39 -23.23
N HIS A 583 29.26 28.06 -23.15
CA HIS A 583 30.35 27.23 -23.67
C HIS A 583 30.60 27.42 -25.17
N VAL A 584 29.54 27.46 -25.99
CA VAL A 584 29.64 27.74 -27.43
C VAL A 584 30.20 29.14 -27.67
N TYR A 585 29.69 30.14 -26.95
CA TYR A 585 30.11 31.53 -27.09
C TYR A 585 31.60 31.69 -26.79
N GLU A 586 32.06 31.19 -25.65
CA GLU A 586 33.45 31.34 -25.20
C GLU A 586 34.44 30.47 -25.98
N LYS A 587 34.10 29.19 -26.21
CA LYS A 587 35.09 28.18 -26.65
C LYS A 587 35.01 27.87 -28.13
N ILE A 588 33.90 28.18 -28.80
CA ILE A 588 33.70 27.82 -30.20
C ILE A 588 33.69 29.07 -31.08
N ILE A 589 32.89 30.09 -30.74
CA ILE A 589 32.72 31.27 -31.61
C ILE A 589 33.76 32.36 -31.32
N ASN A 590 34.09 32.64 -30.05
CA ASN A 590 35.07 33.69 -29.73
C ASN A 590 36.53 33.29 -30.01
N LEU A 591 36.83 31.99 -30.16
CA LEU A 591 38.17 31.54 -30.56
C LEU A 591 38.50 31.90 -32.02
N ASP A 592 37.51 32.00 -32.90
CA ASP A 592 37.74 32.42 -34.29
C ASP A 592 38.06 33.94 -34.39
N ASN A 593 37.56 34.77 -33.47
CA ASN A 593 37.77 36.22 -33.47
C ASN A 593 39.11 36.68 -32.85
N GLU A 594 39.67 35.95 -31.87
CA GLU A 594 40.98 36.32 -31.28
C GLU A 594 42.17 36.12 -32.25
N SER A 595 41.95 35.47 -33.40
CA SER A 595 42.95 35.38 -34.47
C SER A 595 43.09 36.67 -35.30
N GLN A 596 42.26 37.70 -35.06
CA GLN A 596 42.34 39.00 -35.74
C GLN A 596 42.05 40.19 -34.81
N THR A 597 42.85 40.42 -33.76
CA THR A 597 43.16 41.79 -33.31
C THR A 597 44.25 41.78 -32.24
N THR A 598 45.48 42.09 -32.65
CA THR A 598 46.50 42.62 -31.74
C THR A 598 46.32 44.14 -31.63
N SER A 599 45.92 44.64 -30.45
CA SER A 599 46.54 45.81 -29.77
C SER A 599 45.68 46.46 -28.67
N SER A 600 46.37 46.72 -27.54
CA SER A 600 46.25 47.85 -26.59
C SER A 600 45.07 47.97 -25.58
N SER A 601 45.45 47.75 -24.31
CA SER A 601 45.24 48.58 -23.09
C SER A 601 43.83 49.00 -22.63
N ASN A 602 43.39 48.59 -21.43
CA ASN A 602 43.57 49.31 -20.14
C ASN A 602 42.77 48.65 -19.00
N ASN A 603 43.22 48.91 -17.76
CA ASN A 603 42.69 48.44 -16.48
C ASN A 603 41.24 48.86 -16.20
N GLU A 604 40.43 47.88 -15.79
CA GLU A 604 39.60 47.86 -14.57
C GLU A 604 39.12 46.41 -14.38
N LYS A 605 39.19 45.85 -13.17
CA LYS A 605 38.66 44.51 -12.86
C LYS A 605 37.25 44.67 -12.28
N PRO A 606 36.17 44.31 -13.02
CA PRO A 606 34.88 44.06 -12.41
C PRO A 606 34.96 42.83 -11.50
N GLY A 607 34.09 42.76 -10.50
CA GLY A 607 33.94 41.56 -9.66
C GLY A 607 33.60 40.34 -10.52
N GLU A 608 34.09 39.15 -10.15
CA GLU A 608 33.91 37.91 -10.94
C GLU A 608 32.42 37.60 -11.22
N GLN A 609 31.51 38.00 -10.33
CA GLN A 609 30.06 37.86 -10.51
C GLN A 609 29.48 38.76 -11.60
N GLU A 610 29.89 40.04 -11.69
CA GLU A 610 29.40 40.96 -12.74
C GLU A 610 29.85 40.50 -14.13
N LYS A 611 31.05 39.92 -14.25
CA LYS A 611 31.55 39.35 -15.50
C LYS A 611 30.78 38.10 -15.94
N GLU A 612 30.44 37.20 -15.02
CA GLU A 612 29.65 36.01 -15.36
C GLU A 612 28.23 36.37 -15.81
N GLU A 613 27.61 37.38 -15.18
CA GLU A 613 26.28 37.87 -15.58
C GLU A 613 26.30 38.51 -16.97
N ASP A 614 27.31 39.33 -17.27
CA ASP A 614 27.51 39.93 -18.60
C ASP A 614 27.71 38.87 -19.70
N ILE A 615 28.49 37.82 -19.43
CA ILE A 615 28.75 36.74 -20.40
C ILE A 615 27.49 35.91 -20.66
N ALA A 616 26.72 35.61 -19.61
CA ALA A 616 25.48 34.84 -19.77
C ALA A 616 24.46 35.59 -20.64
N VAL A 617 24.32 36.90 -20.44
CA VAL A 617 23.45 37.77 -21.27
C VAL A 617 23.96 37.83 -22.71
N LEU A 618 25.26 38.06 -22.92
CA LEU A 618 25.87 38.12 -24.25
C LEU A 618 25.76 36.79 -25.02
N ALA A 619 25.97 35.66 -24.34
CA ALA A 619 25.83 34.34 -24.93
C ALA A 619 24.38 34.08 -25.35
N GLU A 620 23.41 34.50 -24.52
CA GLU A 620 21.99 34.37 -24.82
C GLU A 620 21.54 35.27 -25.98
N GLU A 621 22.11 36.47 -26.12
CA GLU A 621 21.87 37.37 -27.24
C GLU A 621 22.49 36.89 -28.56
N LYS A 622 23.63 36.20 -28.52
CA LYS A 622 24.40 35.85 -29.73
C LYS A 622 24.21 34.41 -30.20
N ILE A 623 23.84 33.48 -29.31
CA ILE A 623 23.77 32.05 -29.62
C ILE A 623 22.33 31.55 -29.62
N GLU A 624 22.01 30.66 -30.54
CA GLU A 624 20.84 29.77 -30.45
C GLU A 624 21.30 28.33 -30.32
N LEU A 625 20.67 27.61 -29.38
CA LEU A 625 20.80 26.17 -29.24
C LEU A 625 19.51 25.49 -29.70
N LEU A 626 19.65 24.45 -30.51
CA LEU A 626 18.56 23.72 -31.13
C LEU A 626 18.69 22.23 -30.84
N CYS A 627 17.55 21.55 -30.68
CA CYS A 627 17.47 20.10 -30.70
C CYS A 627 16.33 19.71 -31.63
N GLN A 628 16.59 18.84 -32.62
CA GLN A 628 15.62 18.46 -33.66
C GLN A 628 14.96 19.69 -34.33
N ASP A 629 15.77 20.65 -34.73
CA ASP A 629 15.35 21.91 -35.38
C ASP A 629 14.40 22.79 -34.54
N GLN A 630 14.20 22.47 -33.27
CA GLN A 630 13.48 23.29 -32.30
C GLN A 630 14.45 24.13 -31.46
N VAL A 631 14.23 25.44 -31.39
CA VAL A 631 14.98 26.35 -30.50
C VAL A 631 14.68 26.03 -29.04
N LEU A 632 15.74 25.90 -28.24
CA LEU A 632 15.65 25.54 -26.83
C LEU A 632 15.51 26.78 -25.94
N ASP A 633 14.69 26.67 -24.90
CA ASP A 633 14.64 27.66 -23.81
C ASP A 633 15.94 27.56 -22.98
N PRO A 634 16.69 28.66 -22.77
CA PRO A 634 17.92 28.69 -21.98
C PRO A 634 17.76 28.14 -20.56
N ASN A 635 16.55 28.22 -19.99
CA ASN A 635 16.26 27.77 -18.62
C ASN A 635 15.96 26.26 -18.52
N MET A 636 15.70 25.57 -19.64
CA MET A 636 15.53 24.11 -19.62
C MET A 636 16.85 23.42 -19.25
N ASP A 637 16.75 22.29 -18.56
CA ASP A 637 17.89 21.41 -18.30
C ASP A 637 18.06 20.34 -19.39
N LEU A 638 19.27 19.79 -19.52
CA LEU A 638 19.60 18.81 -20.55
C LEU A 638 18.72 17.56 -20.51
N ARG A 639 18.32 17.10 -19.31
CA ARG A 639 17.43 15.95 -19.17
C ARG A 639 16.01 16.23 -19.66
N THR A 640 15.49 17.45 -19.47
CA THR A 640 14.18 17.87 -19.99
C THR A 640 14.22 17.92 -21.51
N VAL A 641 15.28 18.49 -22.09
CA VAL A 641 15.50 18.48 -23.54
C VAL A 641 15.56 17.05 -24.07
N LYS A 642 16.35 16.19 -23.43
CA LYS A 642 16.49 14.77 -23.82
C LYS A 642 15.17 14.01 -23.73
N HIS A 643 14.31 14.30 -22.76
CA HIS A 643 13.05 13.60 -22.56
C HIS A 643 11.95 14.07 -23.53
N PHE A 644 11.74 15.39 -23.60
CA PHE A 644 10.61 15.95 -24.35
C PHE A 644 10.92 16.19 -25.82
N ILE A 645 12.13 16.66 -26.15
CA ILE A 645 12.46 17.17 -27.48
C ILE A 645 13.24 16.14 -28.28
N TRP A 646 14.23 15.46 -27.70
CA TRP A 646 15.02 14.47 -28.43
C TRP A 646 14.24 13.18 -28.74
N LYS A 647 14.08 12.84 -30.03
CA LYS A 647 13.38 11.63 -30.53
C LYS A 647 14.23 10.71 -31.43
N SER A 648 15.45 11.10 -31.79
CA SER A 648 16.24 10.36 -32.80
C SER A 648 16.96 9.10 -32.28
N GLY A 649 16.86 8.81 -30.97
CA GLY A 649 17.56 7.70 -30.33
C GLY A 649 19.07 7.94 -30.16
N GLY A 650 19.69 7.24 -29.20
CA GLY A 650 21.11 7.44 -28.86
C GLY A 650 21.38 8.67 -27.99
N ASP A 651 22.65 9.10 -27.93
CA ASP A 651 23.09 10.27 -27.15
C ASP A 651 22.40 11.55 -27.65
N LEU A 652 22.05 12.43 -26.71
CA LEU A 652 21.43 13.73 -27.02
C LEU A 652 22.31 14.49 -28.01
N THR A 653 21.73 15.05 -29.08
CA THR A 653 22.48 15.89 -30.03
C THR A 653 21.90 17.29 -30.05
N LEU A 654 22.75 18.28 -29.78
CA LEU A 654 22.45 19.70 -29.75
C LEU A 654 23.16 20.38 -30.92
N HIS A 655 22.43 21.27 -31.60
CA HIS A 655 22.96 22.08 -32.68
C HIS A 655 23.06 23.53 -32.22
N TYR A 656 24.16 24.22 -32.54
CA TYR A 656 24.32 25.64 -32.26
C TYR A 656 24.40 26.46 -33.55
N ARG A 657 23.91 27.70 -33.50
CA ARG A 657 24.15 28.72 -34.52
C ARG A 657 24.22 30.11 -33.90
N GLN A 658 24.85 31.04 -34.61
CA GLN A 658 24.81 32.44 -34.23
C GLN A 658 23.45 33.04 -34.64
N LYS A 659 22.84 33.83 -33.76
CA LYS A 659 21.62 34.58 -34.07
C LYS A 659 21.93 35.57 -35.20
N SER A 660 21.10 35.58 -36.23
CA SER A 660 21.14 36.62 -37.26
C SER A 660 20.78 37.94 -36.59
N THR A 661 21.65 38.95 -36.73
CA THR A 661 21.41 40.30 -36.20
C THR A 661 20.38 41.04 -37.03
#